data_AF-A0A3Q0FN80-F1
#
_entry.id   AF-A0A3Q0FN80-F1
#
_cell.length_a   1.000
_cell.length_b   1.000
_cell.length_c   1.000
_cell.angle_alpha   90.00
_cell.angle_beta   90.00
_cell.angle_gamma   90.00
#
_symmetry.space_group_name_H-M   'P 1'
#
loop_
_entity.id
_entity.type
_entity.pdbx_description
1 polymer ?
#
loop_
_entity_poly.entity_id
_entity_poly.type
_entity_poly.pdbx_seq_one_letter_code
_entity_poly.pdbx_strand_id
1 'polypeptide(L)'
;MKHQALTEFEAYKDRVEDMQLCAEAQHVQRVVTMSREVEEIRKKFEERLRSFIQLQVQYERDKRSALDDLRAAHRLEIQELLKTQQNQNATLSKGQEKLEELHRLELEDLNSKVEELRLERKKLIEDYEGKLSKAQSFYEHELDALKRSQLFTAESLHVCKEKEMELRKEFQNQEAILRKNLGKLKTELQMVQDEAASLREKCQKLQVALGTAENNVQVLQKQLDDVKEEEISLLSKHKEVESELAAARERLQQQATDLVLKASHIGMLQATQMTQEVTIRDVETEKSRLKEKLSQLEEERNLLQSKTQSLDERQRQQVLALEKKVSEARESQREYYEKELIKLQTRLEGEAAQLKEAHSKTLEELAWKHHTAIEAAHSNANKDKKKLQIEMEQQFEKEKLHLEEDKNQLRQQLENLREELTTKLTSANQEVCLLQDLVRKSEQGLGTAEGHISSLQEAQEILQKELELTRARLRETTDSLYNVEGELEQERQQHEAMIAAMREEEKFKVDRMAHDLEIKWTENLRQECTKLREELRLQHEEDKKAAMTQLLQLKEREKNAARDGWQKKVEDLLDQRHCLGEALHKSISNISLLKQNLEMQLSQSQSSLQQLQVQFSQERQRLTQELQELEEEHQQRHKSLQEAHILAFQNMEETKEQEQKELEEHLQQRHAEELQTLKETHKQAMEGFKLEMEQELQTLRFELEDEGKAMLASLRSELNHQHAAAIDQLRHNHQQELVAAKMELERSIELGRRQEKEFLCRISDLQDELRHRDHHIAELDKEILNLHENISALTKELEFKGKEVLRIRSESNQQISLEEMEEKYQNRESRPEDLQLIAELKDLIAERDQLIKKLIEDKKFYQLELVNRETNFNKVFNASPNVGVINPLVKQKKKNDKSTNRFVSVPNLSALESSGVGNGHPNRLDPIPNSPIHDIEFNSSKPLPQPIPPKEPKTFLSPPQTEASPVASPDPQRQEWFARYFTF
;
A
#
# COMPACT_ATOMS: atom_id res chain seq x y z
N MET A 1 -19.08 -110.95 -156.83
CA MET A 1 -20.52 -110.58 -156.93
C MET A 1 -21.22 -110.69 -155.58
N LYS A 2 -22.32 -111.45 -155.35
CA LYS A 2 -23.23 -111.22 -154.19
C LYS A 2 -22.58 -111.25 -152.80
N HIS A 3 -21.57 -112.11 -152.53
CA HIS A 3 -20.89 -112.12 -151.22
C HIS A 3 -20.07 -110.86 -150.94
N GLN A 4 -19.49 -110.26 -151.98
CA GLN A 4 -18.47 -109.20 -151.88
C GLN A 4 -19.07 -107.86 -151.43
N ALA A 5 -20.27 -107.54 -151.91
CA ALA A 5 -21.00 -106.34 -151.52
C ALA A 5 -21.52 -106.39 -150.06
N LEU A 6 -21.67 -107.59 -149.47
CA LEU A 6 -22.03 -107.72 -148.04
C LEU A 6 -20.83 -107.38 -147.16
N THR A 7 -19.64 -107.92 -147.48
CA THR A 7 -18.40 -107.64 -146.73
C THR A 7 -18.00 -106.17 -146.81
N GLU A 8 -18.23 -105.52 -147.96
CA GLU A 8 -18.00 -104.09 -148.15
C GLU A 8 -18.99 -103.21 -147.34
N PHE A 9 -20.23 -103.67 -147.13
CA PHE A 9 -21.23 -102.96 -146.31
C PHE A 9 -20.99 -103.17 -144.81
N GLU A 10 -20.68 -104.39 -144.37
CA GLU A 10 -20.29 -104.69 -142.98
C GLU A 10 -19.05 -103.87 -142.59
N ALA A 11 -18.00 -103.90 -143.42
CA ALA A 11 -16.82 -103.06 -143.23
C ALA A 11 -17.11 -101.55 -143.34
N TYR A 12 -18.22 -101.09 -143.92
CA TYR A 12 -18.65 -99.68 -143.85
C TYR A 12 -19.35 -99.37 -142.54
N LYS A 13 -20.26 -100.25 -142.08
CA LYS A 13 -20.94 -100.13 -140.79
C LYS A 13 -19.94 -100.05 -139.64
N ASP A 14 -18.98 -100.98 -139.60
CA ASP A 14 -17.96 -101.03 -138.55
C ASP A 14 -17.14 -99.73 -138.49
N ARG A 15 -16.78 -99.16 -139.65
CA ARG A 15 -16.09 -97.85 -139.74
C ARG A 15 -16.95 -96.67 -139.28
N VAL A 16 -18.27 -96.73 -139.43
CA VAL A 16 -19.18 -95.69 -138.92
C VAL A 16 -19.34 -95.82 -137.39
N GLU A 17 -19.43 -97.04 -136.88
CA GLU A 17 -19.51 -97.31 -135.44
C GLU A 17 -18.18 -96.94 -134.74
N ASP A 18 -17.01 -97.29 -135.28
CA ASP A 18 -15.71 -96.81 -134.81
C ASP A 18 -15.60 -95.28 -134.86
N MET A 19 -16.12 -94.63 -135.91
CA MET A 19 -16.12 -93.17 -136.02
C MET A 19 -17.04 -92.51 -134.98
N GLN A 20 -18.20 -93.10 -134.69
CA GLN A 20 -19.08 -92.64 -133.60
C GLN A 20 -18.42 -92.84 -132.24
N LEU A 21 -17.86 -94.03 -131.96
CA LEU A 21 -17.13 -94.31 -130.73
C LEU A 21 -15.94 -93.35 -130.53
N CYS A 22 -15.21 -93.01 -131.61
CA CYS A 22 -14.15 -92.00 -131.56
C CYS A 22 -14.70 -90.59 -131.28
N ALA A 23 -15.82 -90.20 -131.89
CA ALA A 23 -16.44 -88.90 -131.65
C ALA A 23 -17.00 -88.76 -130.23
N GLU A 24 -17.64 -89.82 -129.72
CA GLU A 24 -18.14 -89.92 -128.35
C GLU A 24 -16.99 -89.94 -127.33
N ALA A 25 -15.93 -90.72 -127.57
CA ALA A 25 -14.73 -90.69 -126.74
C ALA A 25 -14.07 -89.30 -126.73
N GLN A 26 -14.00 -88.60 -127.87
CA GLN A 26 -13.53 -87.21 -127.92
C GLN A 26 -14.48 -86.22 -127.22
N HIS A 27 -15.79 -86.49 -127.16
CA HIS A 27 -16.73 -85.68 -126.40
C HIS A 27 -16.56 -85.92 -124.89
N VAL A 28 -16.55 -87.19 -124.45
CA VAL A 28 -16.31 -87.57 -123.05
C VAL A 28 -14.95 -87.07 -122.57
N GLN A 29 -13.88 -87.20 -123.36
CA GLN A 29 -12.55 -86.67 -123.01
C GLN A 29 -12.56 -85.15 -122.85
N ARG A 30 -13.30 -84.41 -123.68
CA ARG A 30 -13.48 -82.95 -123.52
C ARG A 30 -14.27 -82.61 -122.26
N VAL A 31 -15.38 -83.31 -121.99
CA VAL A 31 -16.16 -83.13 -120.76
C VAL A 31 -15.33 -83.42 -119.52
N VAL A 32 -14.57 -84.53 -119.49
CA VAL A 32 -13.67 -84.88 -118.38
C VAL A 32 -12.56 -83.83 -118.20
N THR A 33 -12.01 -83.30 -119.29
CA THR A 33 -10.98 -82.24 -119.23
C THR A 33 -11.58 -80.95 -118.67
N MET A 34 -12.74 -80.51 -119.15
CA MET A 34 -13.45 -79.33 -118.63
C MET A 34 -13.88 -79.52 -117.17
N SER A 35 -14.39 -80.69 -116.77
CA SER A 35 -14.73 -80.99 -115.37
C SER A 35 -13.49 -80.91 -114.47
N ARG A 36 -12.33 -81.37 -114.95
CA ARG A 36 -11.05 -81.24 -114.24
C ARG A 36 -10.59 -79.79 -114.13
N GLU A 37 -10.70 -79.00 -115.19
CA GLU A 37 -10.38 -77.57 -115.19
C GLU A 37 -11.30 -76.80 -114.22
N VAL A 38 -12.61 -77.08 -114.22
CA VAL A 38 -13.59 -76.49 -113.30
C VAL A 38 -13.30 -76.89 -111.85
N GLU A 39 -12.99 -78.16 -111.56
CA GLU A 39 -12.64 -78.60 -110.20
C GLU A 39 -11.28 -78.02 -109.76
N GLU A 40 -10.32 -77.83 -110.67
CA GLU A 40 -9.08 -77.10 -110.39
C GLU A 40 -9.31 -75.61 -110.12
N ILE A 41 -10.20 -74.94 -110.87
CA ILE A 41 -10.59 -73.54 -110.62
C ILE A 41 -11.30 -73.43 -109.27
N ARG A 42 -12.24 -74.34 -108.98
CA ARG A 42 -12.92 -74.43 -107.69
C ARG A 42 -11.93 -74.66 -106.55
N LYS A 43 -10.99 -75.59 -106.69
CA LYS A 43 -9.94 -75.84 -105.69
C LYS A 43 -9.06 -74.61 -105.46
N LYS A 44 -8.64 -73.92 -106.53
CA LYS A 44 -7.89 -72.65 -106.46
C LYS A 44 -8.72 -71.53 -105.79
N PHE A 45 -10.04 -71.54 -105.95
CA PHE A 45 -10.95 -70.62 -105.25
C PHE A 45 -11.13 -70.98 -103.78
N GLU A 46 -11.32 -72.26 -103.43
CA GLU A 46 -11.38 -72.74 -102.04
C GLU A 46 -10.06 -72.48 -101.30
N GLU A 47 -8.90 -72.68 -101.94
CA GLU A 47 -7.58 -72.36 -101.40
C GLU A 47 -7.43 -70.85 -101.15
N ARG A 48 -7.87 -70.01 -102.10
CA ARG A 48 -7.91 -68.54 -101.91
C ARG A 48 -8.85 -68.13 -100.78
N LEU A 49 -10.04 -68.72 -100.70
CA LEU A 49 -11.03 -68.43 -99.65
C LEU A 49 -10.50 -68.82 -98.26
N ARG A 50 -9.85 -70.00 -98.14
CA ARG A 50 -9.15 -70.42 -96.92
C ARG A 50 -8.04 -69.44 -96.55
N SER A 51 -7.22 -68.99 -97.52
CA SER A 51 -6.16 -68.00 -97.27
C SER A 51 -6.72 -66.63 -96.86
N PHE A 52 -7.87 -66.21 -97.40
CA PHE A 52 -8.54 -64.97 -97.02
C PHE A 52 -9.12 -65.04 -95.61
N ILE A 53 -9.79 -66.14 -95.25
CA ILE A 53 -10.29 -66.39 -93.89
C ILE A 53 -9.12 -66.42 -92.89
N GLN A 54 -8.02 -67.08 -93.24
CA GLN A 54 -6.82 -67.13 -92.40
C GLN A 54 -6.20 -65.74 -92.22
N LEU A 55 -6.15 -64.92 -93.29
CA LEU A 55 -5.66 -63.54 -93.23
C LEU A 55 -6.60 -62.62 -92.43
N GLN A 56 -7.92 -62.81 -92.52
CA GLN A 56 -8.89 -62.09 -91.69
C GLN A 56 -8.71 -62.44 -90.21
N VAL A 57 -8.62 -63.72 -89.86
CA VAL A 57 -8.39 -64.18 -88.48
C VAL A 57 -7.06 -63.64 -87.95
N GLN A 58 -6.02 -63.59 -88.78
CA GLN A 58 -4.73 -62.98 -88.44
C GLN A 58 -4.88 -61.47 -88.20
N TYR A 59 -5.52 -60.72 -89.10
CA TYR A 59 -5.74 -59.28 -88.95
C TYR A 59 -6.61 -58.93 -87.73
N GLU A 60 -7.63 -59.74 -87.42
CA GLU A 60 -8.41 -59.60 -86.19
C GLU A 60 -7.61 -59.91 -84.94
N ARG A 61 -6.68 -60.87 -84.98
CA ARG A 61 -5.76 -61.18 -83.89
C ARG A 61 -4.77 -60.05 -83.65
N ASP A 62 -4.17 -59.51 -84.72
CA ASP A 62 -3.19 -58.45 -84.65
C ASP A 62 -3.83 -57.12 -84.21
N LYS A 63 -5.05 -56.83 -84.68
CA LYS A 63 -5.87 -55.71 -84.19
C LYS A 63 -6.20 -55.84 -82.70
N ARG A 64 -6.50 -57.05 -82.21
CA ARG A 64 -6.74 -57.28 -80.77
C ARG A 64 -5.47 -57.09 -79.96
N SER A 65 -4.33 -57.63 -80.41
CA SER A 65 -3.01 -57.39 -79.79
C SER A 65 -2.75 -55.89 -79.69
N ALA A 66 -2.74 -55.16 -80.81
CA ALA A 66 -2.43 -53.74 -80.82
C ALA A 66 -3.36 -52.89 -79.92
N LEU A 67 -4.62 -53.29 -79.75
CA LEU A 67 -5.54 -52.64 -78.80
C LEU A 67 -5.21 -52.98 -77.34
N ASP A 68 -4.84 -54.22 -77.03
CA ASP A 68 -4.46 -54.64 -75.68
C ASP A 68 -3.06 -54.16 -75.28
N ASP A 69 -2.12 -54.07 -76.24
CA ASP A 69 -0.81 -53.42 -76.11
C ASP A 69 -0.97 -51.92 -75.83
N LEU A 70 -1.86 -51.22 -76.55
CA LEU A 70 -2.18 -49.81 -76.29
C LEU A 70 -2.87 -49.60 -74.93
N ARG A 71 -3.77 -50.52 -74.54
CA ARG A 71 -4.38 -50.52 -73.20
C ARG A 71 -3.36 -50.78 -72.10
N ALA A 72 -2.36 -51.62 -72.34
CA ALA A 72 -1.26 -51.86 -71.41
C ALA A 72 -0.36 -50.62 -71.27
N ALA A 73 0.01 -49.98 -72.39
CA ALA A 73 0.77 -48.73 -72.38
C ALA A 73 0.05 -47.61 -71.60
N HIS A 74 -1.24 -47.38 -71.87
CA HIS A 74 -2.03 -46.37 -71.16
C HIS A 74 -2.22 -46.70 -69.67
N ARG A 75 -2.29 -47.98 -69.28
CA ARG A 75 -2.29 -48.39 -67.86
C ARG A 75 -0.96 -48.10 -67.18
N LEU A 76 0.17 -48.31 -67.86
CA LEU A 76 1.50 -47.98 -67.35
C LEU A 76 1.67 -46.46 -67.22
N GLU A 77 1.23 -45.68 -68.22
CA GLU A 77 1.25 -44.21 -68.18
C GLU A 77 0.43 -43.65 -67.00
N ILE A 78 -0.79 -44.15 -66.78
CA ILE A 78 -1.59 -43.80 -65.59
C ILE A 78 -0.87 -44.21 -64.29
N GLN A 79 -0.23 -45.38 -64.26
CA GLN A 79 0.50 -45.85 -63.08
C GLN A 79 1.75 -44.99 -62.79
N GLU A 80 2.45 -44.50 -63.82
CA GLU A 80 3.57 -43.58 -63.68
C GLU A 80 3.12 -42.17 -63.30
N LEU A 81 2.01 -41.67 -63.82
CA LEU A 81 1.40 -40.40 -63.40
C LEU A 81 0.97 -40.44 -61.92
N LEU A 82 0.29 -41.52 -61.48
CA LEU A 82 -0.07 -41.70 -60.07
C LEU A 82 1.19 -41.83 -59.19
N LYS A 83 2.22 -42.54 -59.64
CA LYS A 83 3.49 -42.70 -58.91
C LYS A 83 4.27 -41.40 -58.82
N THR A 84 4.29 -40.58 -59.87
CA THR A 84 4.94 -39.25 -59.84
C THR A 84 4.17 -38.28 -58.94
N GLN A 85 2.83 -38.29 -58.95
CA GLN A 85 2.01 -37.51 -58.03
C GLN A 85 2.22 -37.96 -56.56
N GLN A 86 2.27 -39.27 -56.28
CA GLN A 86 2.59 -39.80 -54.95
C GLN A 86 3.99 -39.39 -54.50
N ASN A 87 4.99 -39.46 -55.37
CA ASN A 87 6.34 -39.01 -55.09
C ASN A 87 6.40 -37.49 -54.81
N GLN A 88 5.70 -36.68 -55.61
CA GLN A 88 5.62 -35.22 -55.44
C GLN A 88 4.97 -34.86 -54.09
N ASN A 89 3.83 -35.48 -53.77
CA ASN A 89 3.17 -35.31 -52.48
C ASN A 89 4.07 -35.74 -51.31
N ALA A 90 4.80 -36.85 -51.45
CA ALA A 90 5.76 -37.30 -50.44
C ALA A 90 6.97 -36.36 -50.29
N THR A 91 7.42 -35.69 -51.36
CA THR A 91 8.46 -34.65 -51.26
C THR A 91 7.94 -33.34 -50.70
N LEU A 92 6.70 -32.95 -50.97
CA LEU A 92 6.05 -31.76 -50.40
C LEU A 92 5.79 -31.95 -48.90
N SER A 93 5.23 -33.09 -48.51
CA SER A 93 5.03 -33.47 -47.10
C SER A 93 6.36 -33.48 -46.34
N LYS A 94 7.43 -34.08 -46.89
CA LYS A 94 8.78 -34.00 -46.28
C LYS A 94 9.42 -32.61 -46.31
N GLY A 95 8.93 -31.70 -47.15
CA GLY A 95 9.31 -30.29 -47.13
C GLY A 95 8.59 -29.55 -46.00
N GLN A 96 7.30 -29.83 -45.81
CA GLN A 96 6.49 -29.29 -44.72
C GLN A 96 6.99 -29.79 -43.35
N GLU A 97 7.20 -31.10 -43.18
CA GLU A 97 7.78 -31.71 -41.96
C GLU A 97 9.10 -31.03 -41.56
N LYS A 98 9.98 -30.75 -42.53
CA LYS A 98 11.25 -30.06 -42.29
C LYS A 98 11.10 -28.59 -41.94
N LEU A 99 10.13 -27.89 -42.54
CA LEU A 99 9.86 -26.48 -42.24
C LEU A 99 9.21 -26.34 -40.86
N GLU A 100 8.29 -27.25 -40.52
CA GLU A 100 7.70 -27.37 -39.18
C GLU A 100 8.76 -27.74 -38.12
N GLU A 101 9.71 -28.62 -38.44
CA GLU A 101 10.84 -28.93 -37.55
C GLU A 101 11.82 -27.76 -37.40
N LEU A 102 12.11 -26.99 -38.46
CA LEU A 102 12.91 -25.77 -38.36
C LEU A 102 12.21 -24.72 -37.49
N HIS A 103 10.94 -24.41 -37.73
CA HIS A 103 10.18 -23.49 -36.88
C HIS A 103 10.06 -23.99 -35.43
N ARG A 104 9.95 -25.31 -35.22
CA ARG A 104 9.97 -25.92 -33.87
C ARG A 104 11.29 -25.65 -33.16
N LEU A 105 12.43 -25.86 -33.85
CA LEU A 105 13.76 -25.58 -33.30
C LEU A 105 13.97 -24.08 -33.03
N GLU A 106 13.54 -23.20 -33.94
CA GLU A 106 13.58 -21.74 -33.74
C GLU A 106 12.74 -21.29 -32.54
N LEU A 107 11.57 -21.91 -32.32
CA LEU A 107 10.74 -21.67 -31.14
C LEU A 107 11.36 -22.24 -29.85
N GLU A 108 12.02 -23.39 -29.92
CA GLU A 108 12.74 -24.00 -28.79
C GLU A 108 13.95 -23.14 -28.37
N ASP A 109 14.77 -22.67 -29.33
CA ASP A 109 15.88 -21.75 -29.09
C ASP A 109 15.41 -20.38 -28.56
N LEU A 110 14.35 -19.80 -29.15
CA LEU A 110 13.80 -18.53 -28.70
C LEU A 110 13.21 -18.65 -27.27
N ASN A 111 12.52 -19.75 -26.96
CA ASN A 111 12.01 -20.01 -25.62
C ASN A 111 13.14 -20.27 -24.62
N SER A 112 14.21 -20.96 -25.03
CA SER A 112 15.43 -21.12 -24.24
C SER A 112 16.06 -19.76 -23.90
N LYS A 113 16.26 -18.88 -24.89
CA LYS A 113 16.77 -17.52 -24.69
C LYS A 113 15.86 -16.67 -23.80
N VAL A 114 14.55 -16.86 -23.86
CA VAL A 114 13.58 -16.22 -22.95
C VAL A 114 13.74 -16.72 -21.50
N GLU A 115 13.98 -18.02 -21.28
CA GLU A 115 14.27 -18.54 -19.93
C GLU A 115 15.65 -18.11 -19.40
N GLU A 116 16.67 -18.01 -20.25
CA GLU A 116 17.95 -17.39 -19.86
C GLU A 116 17.74 -15.94 -19.40
N LEU A 117 16.99 -15.13 -20.16
CA LEU A 117 16.66 -13.75 -19.78
C LEU A 117 15.78 -13.66 -18.51
N ARG A 118 14.90 -14.65 -18.26
CA ARG A 118 14.14 -14.76 -17.00
C ARG A 118 15.06 -15.05 -15.82
N LEU A 119 16.04 -15.94 -15.98
CA LEU A 119 17.03 -16.27 -14.96
C LEU A 119 18.02 -15.13 -14.70
N GLU A 120 18.47 -14.43 -15.74
CA GLU A 120 19.30 -13.22 -15.63
C GLU A 120 18.54 -12.10 -14.91
N ARG A 121 17.30 -11.81 -15.30
CA ARG A 121 16.43 -10.85 -14.61
C ARG A 121 16.22 -11.24 -13.14
N LYS A 122 16.02 -12.53 -12.84
CA LYS A 122 15.85 -13.01 -11.47
C LYS A 122 17.11 -12.77 -10.64
N LYS A 123 18.29 -13.17 -11.12
CA LYS A 123 19.58 -12.91 -10.44
C LYS A 123 19.80 -11.42 -10.18
N LEU A 124 19.51 -10.58 -11.18
CA LEU A 124 19.65 -9.13 -11.06
C LEU A 124 18.73 -8.55 -9.97
N ILE A 125 17.51 -9.08 -9.81
CA ILE A 125 16.62 -8.72 -8.69
C ILE A 125 17.21 -9.18 -7.37
N GLU A 126 17.65 -10.44 -7.25
CA GLU A 126 18.26 -11.00 -6.03
C GLU A 126 19.53 -10.23 -5.61
N ASP A 127 20.35 -9.79 -6.57
CA ASP A 127 21.53 -8.94 -6.34
C ASP A 127 21.15 -7.52 -5.86
N TYR A 128 20.13 -6.89 -6.46
CA TYR A 128 19.67 -5.56 -6.02
C TYR A 128 18.97 -5.61 -4.65
N GLU A 129 18.15 -6.63 -4.37
CA GLU A 129 17.57 -6.88 -3.05
C GLU A 129 18.68 -7.12 -2.01
N GLY A 130 19.72 -7.89 -2.38
CA GLY A 130 20.90 -8.11 -1.56
C GLY A 130 21.72 -6.84 -1.28
N LYS A 131 21.86 -5.93 -2.26
CA LYS A 131 22.47 -4.60 -2.06
C LYS A 131 21.59 -3.70 -1.17
N LEU A 132 20.27 -3.69 -1.39
CA LEU A 132 19.32 -2.90 -0.62
C LEU A 132 19.30 -3.32 0.86
N SER A 133 19.24 -4.62 1.15
CA SER A 133 19.26 -5.16 2.51
C SER A 133 20.57 -4.85 3.26
N LYS A 134 21.72 -4.90 2.56
CA LYS A 134 23.01 -4.46 3.11
C LYS A 134 23.00 -2.96 3.43
N ALA A 135 22.48 -2.12 2.54
CA ALA A 135 22.38 -0.67 2.79
C ALA A 135 21.44 -0.36 3.97
N GLN A 136 20.30 -1.05 4.07
CA GLN A 136 19.37 -0.94 5.20
C GLN A 136 20.06 -1.29 6.53
N SER A 137 20.69 -2.46 6.64
CA SER A 137 21.40 -2.89 7.85
C SER A 137 22.58 -1.98 8.23
N PHE A 138 23.23 -1.33 7.24
CA PHE A 138 24.25 -0.32 7.48
C PHE A 138 23.66 0.94 8.14
N TYR A 139 22.60 1.53 7.57
CA TYR A 139 21.95 2.71 8.15
C TYR A 139 21.28 2.41 9.50
N GLU A 140 20.71 1.21 9.69
CA GLU A 140 20.22 0.76 11.01
C GLU A 140 21.36 0.74 12.04
N HIS A 141 22.53 0.20 11.67
CA HIS A 141 23.70 0.17 12.54
C HIS A 141 24.26 1.57 12.83
N GLU A 142 24.29 2.48 11.85
CA GLU A 142 24.68 3.88 12.07
C GLU A 142 23.70 4.62 12.98
N LEU A 143 22.39 4.47 12.76
CA LEU A 143 21.35 5.04 13.63
C LEU A 143 21.47 4.52 15.05
N ASP A 144 21.76 3.23 15.24
CA ASP A 144 21.97 2.64 16.56
C ASP A 144 23.30 3.06 17.20
N ALA A 145 24.36 3.27 16.42
CA ALA A 145 25.61 3.86 16.90
C ALA A 145 25.40 5.32 17.35
N LEU A 146 24.61 6.10 16.59
CA LEU A 146 24.23 7.46 16.93
C LEU A 146 23.37 7.52 18.21
N LYS A 147 22.37 6.63 18.35
CA LYS A 147 21.57 6.49 19.59
C LYS A 147 22.46 6.15 20.78
N ARG A 148 23.40 5.21 20.64
CA ARG A 148 24.36 4.84 21.70
C ARG A 148 25.28 6.01 22.07
N SER A 149 25.72 6.79 21.09
CA SER A 149 26.51 8.02 21.32
C SER A 149 25.70 9.08 22.07
N GLN A 150 24.45 9.33 21.65
CA GLN A 150 23.55 10.26 22.34
C GLN A 150 23.27 9.83 23.79
N LEU A 151 22.96 8.54 24.01
CA LEU A 151 22.79 7.97 25.36
C LEU A 151 24.06 8.15 26.20
N PHE A 152 25.24 7.82 25.68
CA PHE A 152 26.51 8.02 26.39
C PHE A 152 26.77 9.51 26.74
N THR A 153 26.42 10.45 25.85
CA THR A 153 26.51 11.88 26.18
C THR A 153 25.48 12.33 27.23
N ALA A 154 24.28 11.74 27.24
CA ALA A 154 23.25 12.02 28.24
C ALA A 154 23.62 11.45 29.62
N GLU A 155 24.16 10.23 29.67
CA GLU A 155 24.72 9.60 30.88
C GLU A 155 25.92 10.41 31.41
N SER A 156 26.83 10.83 30.52
CA SER A 156 27.95 11.70 30.89
C SER A 156 27.49 13.05 31.46
N LEU A 157 26.44 13.64 30.88
CA LEU A 157 25.81 14.86 31.39
C LEU A 157 25.13 14.62 32.75
N HIS A 158 24.50 13.46 32.96
CA HIS A 158 23.90 13.08 34.23
C HIS A 158 24.97 12.98 35.33
N VAL A 159 26.05 12.24 35.08
CA VAL A 159 27.20 12.12 35.99
C VAL A 159 27.86 13.47 36.27
N CYS A 160 27.87 14.41 35.32
CA CYS A 160 28.31 15.77 35.56
C CYS A 160 27.35 16.55 36.47
N LYS A 161 26.04 16.44 36.28
CA LYS A 161 25.02 17.07 37.14
C LYS A 161 25.01 16.49 38.57
N GLU A 162 25.26 15.20 38.73
CA GLU A 162 25.42 14.56 40.03
C GLU A 162 26.63 15.10 40.77
N LYS A 163 27.80 15.15 40.10
CA LYS A 163 29.02 15.77 40.66
C LYS A 163 28.84 17.25 40.97
N GLU A 164 28.08 17.98 40.15
CA GLU A 164 27.73 19.38 40.44
C GLU A 164 26.86 19.48 41.70
N MET A 165 25.89 18.57 41.90
CA MET A 165 25.07 18.52 43.10
C MET A 165 25.88 18.14 44.35
N GLU A 166 26.84 17.22 44.22
CA GLU A 166 27.79 16.87 45.30
C GLU A 166 28.66 18.07 45.68
N LEU A 167 29.24 18.77 44.70
CA LEU A 167 30.02 19.99 44.93
C LEU A 167 29.16 21.10 45.55
N ARG A 168 27.92 21.31 45.09
CA ARG A 168 26.97 22.27 45.69
C ARG A 168 26.67 21.94 47.16
N LYS A 169 26.47 20.65 47.51
CA LYS A 169 26.30 20.20 48.90
C LYS A 169 27.55 20.44 49.73
N GLU A 170 28.73 20.18 49.17
CA GLU A 170 30.00 20.38 49.87
C GLU A 170 30.29 21.88 50.11
N PHE A 171 30.01 22.75 49.14
CA PHE A 171 30.05 24.20 49.35
C PHE A 171 29.05 24.66 50.42
N GLN A 172 27.84 24.11 50.45
CA GLN A 172 26.85 24.41 51.51
C GLN A 172 27.34 23.94 52.90
N ASN A 173 27.99 22.78 52.99
CA ASN A 173 28.62 22.29 54.23
C ASN A 173 29.74 23.25 54.69
N GLN A 174 30.64 23.63 53.78
CA GLN A 174 31.74 24.55 54.07
C GLN A 174 31.23 25.93 54.48
N GLU A 175 30.21 26.45 53.80
CA GLU A 175 29.56 27.73 54.14
C GLU A 175 28.88 27.67 55.52
N ALA A 176 28.23 26.55 55.87
CA ALA A 176 27.66 26.33 57.21
C ALA A 176 28.74 26.24 58.30
N ILE A 177 29.88 25.60 58.03
CA ILE A 177 31.04 25.56 58.93
C ILE A 177 31.63 26.97 59.11
N LEU A 178 31.76 27.75 58.03
CA LEU A 178 32.23 29.14 58.07
C LEU A 178 31.26 30.04 58.85
N ARG A 179 29.94 29.96 58.62
CA ARG A 179 28.92 30.65 59.43
C ARG A 179 29.06 30.30 60.92
N LYS A 180 29.23 29.02 61.26
CA LYS A 180 29.40 28.56 62.65
C LYS A 180 30.68 29.08 63.30
N ASN A 181 31.79 29.14 62.55
CA ASN A 181 33.05 29.69 63.06
C ASN A 181 33.02 31.22 63.17
N LEU A 182 32.34 31.91 62.25
CA LEU A 182 32.11 33.36 62.34
C LEU A 182 31.21 33.70 63.54
N GLY A 183 30.22 32.85 63.84
CA GLY A 183 29.43 32.92 65.08
C GLY A 183 30.29 32.83 66.34
N LYS A 184 31.21 31.86 66.42
CA LYS A 184 32.18 31.75 67.54
C LYS A 184 33.06 33.00 67.65
N LEU A 185 33.65 33.45 66.55
CA LEU A 185 34.48 34.66 66.50
C LEU A 185 33.71 35.91 66.94
N LYS A 186 32.40 36.00 66.63
CA LYS A 186 31.53 37.08 67.13
C LYS A 186 31.32 36.99 68.65
N THR A 187 31.12 35.79 69.21
CA THR A 187 31.02 35.61 70.68
C THR A 187 32.36 35.84 71.39
N GLU A 188 33.47 35.41 70.82
CA GLU A 188 34.83 35.65 71.35
C GLU A 188 35.16 37.15 71.33
N LEU A 189 34.83 37.85 70.24
CA LEU A 189 34.96 39.31 70.15
C LEU A 189 34.09 40.04 71.18
N GLN A 190 32.85 39.57 71.44
CA GLN A 190 32.00 40.15 72.48
C GLN A 190 32.63 39.98 73.87
N MET A 191 33.08 38.77 74.24
CA MET A 191 33.75 38.54 75.52
C MET A 191 34.98 39.45 75.68
N VAL A 192 35.79 39.63 74.63
CA VAL A 192 36.94 40.55 74.65
C VAL A 192 36.53 42.02 74.79
N GLN A 193 35.39 42.43 74.21
CA GLN A 193 34.84 43.78 74.41
C GLN A 193 34.32 44.00 75.84
N ASP A 194 33.68 42.98 76.43
CA ASP A 194 33.16 42.99 77.80
C ASP A 194 34.30 42.98 78.83
N GLU A 195 35.34 42.18 78.60
CA GLU A 195 36.60 42.21 79.38
C GLU A 195 37.29 43.57 79.26
N ALA A 196 37.39 44.14 78.05
CA ALA A 196 37.93 45.47 77.84
C ALA A 196 37.06 46.58 78.47
N ALA A 197 35.74 46.38 78.61
CA ALA A 197 34.86 47.27 79.37
C ALA A 197 35.13 47.16 80.87
N SER A 198 35.22 45.95 81.41
CA SER A 198 35.58 45.69 82.81
C SER A 198 36.96 46.24 83.17
N LEU A 199 37.95 46.12 82.28
CA LEU A 199 39.28 46.70 82.46
C LEU A 199 39.25 48.23 82.44
N ARG A 200 38.51 48.86 81.51
CA ARG A 200 38.30 50.33 81.52
C ARG A 200 37.64 50.80 82.82
N GLU A 201 36.62 50.10 83.30
CA GLU A 201 35.94 50.42 84.55
C GLU A 201 36.88 50.29 85.77
N LYS A 202 37.71 49.25 85.81
CA LYS A 202 38.78 49.07 86.82
C LYS A 202 39.81 50.20 86.75
N CYS A 203 40.27 50.59 85.56
CA CYS A 203 41.18 51.73 85.38
C CYS A 203 40.54 53.05 85.85
N GLN A 204 39.26 53.28 85.55
CA GLN A 204 38.55 54.49 85.99
C GLN A 204 38.38 54.52 87.52
N LYS A 205 38.05 53.38 88.16
CA LYS A 205 38.02 53.24 89.62
C LYS A 205 39.39 53.51 90.26
N LEU A 206 40.47 52.99 89.66
CA LEU A 206 41.85 53.27 90.09
C LEU A 206 42.23 54.75 89.90
N GLN A 207 41.77 55.41 88.83
CA GLN A 207 42.02 56.83 88.58
C GLN A 207 41.28 57.74 89.56
N VAL A 208 40.04 57.40 89.94
CA VAL A 208 39.30 58.09 91.01
C VAL A 208 39.98 57.88 92.37
N ALA A 209 40.45 56.65 92.66
CA ALA A 209 41.19 56.37 93.89
C ALA A 209 42.54 57.12 93.93
N LEU A 210 43.25 57.23 92.80
CA LEU A 210 44.48 58.01 92.67
C LEU A 210 44.22 59.51 92.91
N GLY A 211 43.24 60.11 92.23
CA GLY A 211 42.88 61.51 92.47
C GLY A 211 42.42 61.79 93.91
N THR A 212 41.77 60.83 94.55
CA THR A 212 41.43 60.90 95.99
C THR A 212 42.69 60.87 96.86
N ALA A 213 43.66 60.01 96.52
CA ALA A 213 44.95 59.96 97.22
C ALA A 213 45.80 61.23 96.98
N GLU A 214 45.81 61.77 95.77
CA GLU A 214 46.47 63.04 95.43
C GLU A 214 45.87 64.21 96.20
N ASN A 215 44.54 64.30 96.30
CA ASN A 215 43.84 65.28 97.13
C ASN A 215 44.21 65.12 98.62
N ASN A 216 44.26 63.89 99.13
CA ASN A 216 44.69 63.63 100.51
C ASN A 216 46.16 64.02 100.74
N VAL A 217 47.05 63.80 99.75
CA VAL A 217 48.45 64.25 99.80
C VAL A 217 48.54 65.79 99.75
N GLN A 218 47.69 66.48 98.99
CA GLN A 218 47.62 67.95 99.01
C GLN A 218 47.12 68.49 100.36
N VAL A 219 46.14 67.83 101.00
CA VAL A 219 45.66 68.19 102.35
C VAL A 219 46.76 67.96 103.39
N LEU A 220 47.47 66.83 103.34
CA LEU A 220 48.59 66.53 104.23
C LEU A 220 49.79 67.47 104.00
N GLN A 221 50.08 67.82 102.74
CA GLN A 221 51.10 68.81 102.39
C GLN A 221 50.74 70.18 102.95
N LYS A 222 49.47 70.61 102.82
CA LYS A 222 49.01 71.86 103.43
C LYS A 222 49.14 71.81 104.95
N GLN A 223 48.68 70.75 105.61
CA GLN A 223 48.85 70.59 107.07
C GLN A 223 50.32 70.62 107.50
N LEU A 224 51.22 70.05 106.69
CA LEU A 224 52.67 70.09 106.92
C LEU A 224 53.25 71.50 106.74
N ASP A 225 52.72 72.31 105.83
CA ASP A 225 53.15 73.69 105.61
C ASP A 225 52.53 74.65 106.66
N ASP A 226 51.26 74.47 107.03
CA ASP A 226 50.62 75.13 108.17
C ASP A 226 51.44 74.86 109.46
N VAL A 227 51.88 73.63 109.70
CA VAL A 227 52.76 73.25 110.84
C VAL A 227 54.16 73.87 110.74
N LYS A 228 54.71 74.11 109.55
CA LYS A 228 55.99 74.85 109.40
C LYS A 228 55.82 76.33 109.73
N GLU A 229 54.70 76.94 109.36
CA GLU A 229 54.40 78.33 109.76
C GLU A 229 54.22 78.42 111.29
N GLU A 230 53.56 77.44 111.92
CA GLU A 230 53.52 77.32 113.38
C GLU A 230 54.92 77.10 113.99
N GLU A 231 55.76 76.22 113.43
CA GLU A 231 57.14 76.00 113.88
C GLU A 231 57.97 77.29 113.79
N ILE A 232 57.93 78.01 112.68
CA ILE A 232 58.62 79.30 112.50
C ILE A 232 58.08 80.35 113.49
N SER A 233 56.77 80.37 113.73
CA SER A 233 56.08 81.23 114.70
C SER A 233 56.40 80.86 116.16
N LEU A 234 56.78 79.62 116.45
CA LEU A 234 57.27 79.18 117.75
C LEU A 234 58.78 79.44 117.90
N LEU A 235 59.55 79.35 116.83
CA LEU A 235 61.01 79.55 116.82
C LEU A 235 61.39 81.04 116.92
N SER A 236 60.55 81.94 116.39
CA SER A 236 60.65 83.38 116.67
C SER A 236 60.37 83.68 118.15
N LYS A 237 59.25 83.18 118.70
CA LYS A 237 58.91 83.30 120.13
C LYS A 237 59.96 82.66 121.03
N HIS A 238 60.60 81.57 120.62
CA HIS A 238 61.69 80.95 121.36
C HIS A 238 62.90 81.89 121.46
N LYS A 239 63.26 82.59 120.38
CA LYS A 239 64.35 83.58 120.40
C LYS A 239 64.02 84.81 121.27
N GLU A 240 62.78 85.26 121.26
CA GLU A 240 62.29 86.31 122.17
C GLU A 240 62.44 85.83 123.62
N VAL A 241 61.88 84.65 123.96
CA VAL A 241 61.97 84.05 125.29
C VAL A 241 63.41 83.74 125.72
N GLU A 242 64.32 83.35 124.82
CA GLU A 242 65.74 83.18 125.15
C GLU A 242 66.42 84.51 125.52
N SER A 243 66.10 85.59 124.80
CA SER A 243 66.59 86.94 125.11
C SER A 243 66.04 87.46 126.44
N GLU A 244 64.76 87.20 126.73
CA GLU A 244 64.14 87.54 128.01
C GLU A 244 64.68 86.65 129.15
N LEU A 245 64.92 85.36 128.92
CA LEU A 245 65.44 84.42 129.92
C LEU A 245 66.89 84.73 130.29
N ALA A 246 67.71 85.17 129.34
CA ALA A 246 69.04 85.70 129.64
C ALA A 246 68.96 86.91 130.58
N ALA A 247 68.09 87.89 130.27
CA ALA A 247 67.89 89.07 131.09
C ALA A 247 67.13 88.80 132.41
N ALA A 248 66.34 87.73 132.50
CA ALA A 248 65.60 87.34 133.69
C ALA A 248 66.46 86.57 134.69
N ARG A 249 67.43 85.75 134.22
CA ARG A 249 68.39 85.04 135.08
C ARG A 249 69.21 86.01 135.93
N GLU A 250 69.65 87.12 135.34
CA GLU A 250 70.40 88.18 136.05
C GLU A 250 69.53 88.93 137.08
N ARG A 251 68.21 89.04 136.87
CA ARG A 251 67.27 89.69 137.81
C ARG A 251 66.80 88.75 138.93
N LEU A 252 66.57 87.47 138.63
CA LEU A 252 66.10 86.48 139.60
C LEU A 252 67.12 86.20 140.71
N GLN A 253 68.42 86.31 140.42
CA GLN A 253 69.47 86.22 141.43
C GLN A 253 69.45 87.41 142.42
N GLN A 254 68.85 88.54 142.04
CA GLN A 254 68.62 89.70 142.90
C GLN A 254 67.27 89.66 143.65
N GLN A 255 66.27 88.93 143.15
CA GLN A 255 64.91 88.89 143.72
C GLN A 255 64.66 87.72 144.69
N ALA A 256 65.56 86.73 144.73
CA ALA A 256 65.45 85.57 145.60
C ALA A 256 65.45 85.88 147.12
N THR A 257 65.82 87.10 147.53
CA THR A 257 65.89 87.50 148.95
C THR A 257 64.58 88.08 149.52
N ASP A 258 63.63 88.53 148.70
CA ASP A 258 62.57 89.46 149.15
C ASP A 258 61.16 88.85 149.23
N LEU A 259 60.86 87.79 148.47
CA LEU A 259 59.48 87.25 148.33
C LEU A 259 59.14 86.05 149.22
N VAL A 260 59.81 85.94 150.37
CA VAL A 260 59.34 85.13 151.51
C VAL A 260 58.10 85.78 152.18
N LEU A 261 57.78 87.04 151.86
CA LEU A 261 56.82 87.89 152.57
C LEU A 261 55.48 88.16 151.86
N LYS A 262 54.82 87.14 151.26
CA LYS A 262 53.38 87.19 150.89
C LYS A 262 52.71 85.82 150.72
N ALA A 263 52.43 85.16 151.84
CA ALA A 263 51.32 84.22 151.92
C ALA A 263 49.97 84.96 152.08
N SER A 264 48.86 84.22 152.05
CA SER A 264 47.45 84.64 152.30
C SER A 264 46.61 85.06 151.08
N HIS A 265 45.92 84.07 150.46
CA HIS A 265 44.45 84.06 150.35
C HIS A 265 43.92 82.71 149.82
N ILE A 266 43.62 81.79 150.72
CA ILE A 266 42.70 80.65 150.52
C ILE A 266 41.65 80.81 151.62
N GLY A 267 40.34 80.80 151.31
CA GLY A 267 39.34 80.95 152.38
C GLY A 267 37.87 81.20 152.06
N MET A 268 37.41 81.18 150.79
CA MET A 268 35.98 81.42 150.50
C MET A 268 35.39 80.44 149.47
N LEU A 269 34.06 80.27 149.57
CA LEU A 269 33.15 79.54 148.67
C LEU A 269 33.00 78.01 148.85
N GLN A 270 33.28 77.46 150.04
CA GLN A 270 32.66 76.20 150.52
C GLN A 270 31.17 76.42 150.91
N ALA A 271 30.42 77.18 150.10
CA ALA A 271 29.08 77.69 150.43
C ALA A 271 28.04 77.48 149.31
N THR A 272 28.48 77.12 148.09
CA THR A 272 27.63 76.88 146.92
C THR A 272 27.08 75.44 146.82
N GLN A 273 27.61 74.52 147.63
CA GLN A 273 27.30 73.09 147.52
C GLN A 273 25.88 72.74 147.97
N MET A 274 25.36 73.38 149.03
CA MET A 274 24.03 73.07 149.58
C MET A 274 22.85 73.66 148.78
N THR A 275 23.11 74.46 147.75
CA THR A 275 22.04 75.11 146.96
C THR A 275 21.52 74.23 145.81
N GLN A 276 22.23 73.16 145.44
CA GLN A 276 21.97 72.38 144.22
C GLN A 276 21.01 71.18 144.41
N GLU A 277 20.72 70.77 145.65
CA GLU A 277 19.88 69.60 145.96
C GLU A 277 18.36 69.88 145.95
N VAL A 278 17.94 71.14 145.79
CA VAL A 278 16.52 71.52 145.69
C VAL A 278 16.08 71.52 144.23
N THR A 279 16.86 72.16 143.35
CA THR A 279 16.56 72.39 141.92
C THR A 279 16.33 71.11 141.10
N ILE A 280 16.83 69.97 141.56
CA ILE A 280 16.63 68.67 140.89
C ILE A 280 15.16 68.21 140.97
N ARG A 281 14.46 68.56 142.06
CA ARG A 281 13.13 68.02 142.37
C ARG A 281 12.00 68.70 141.57
N ASP A 282 12.19 69.95 141.15
CA ASP A 282 11.21 70.69 140.36
C ASP A 282 11.18 70.25 138.89
N VAL A 283 12.34 69.86 138.33
CA VAL A 283 12.50 69.43 136.92
C VAL A 283 11.67 68.19 136.59
N GLU A 284 11.44 67.30 137.57
CA GLU A 284 10.65 66.07 137.37
C GLU A 284 9.14 66.34 137.23
N THR A 285 8.65 67.50 137.70
CA THR A 285 7.23 67.87 137.57
C THR A 285 6.88 68.38 136.17
N GLU A 286 7.70 69.26 135.57
CA GLU A 286 7.49 69.73 134.19
C GLU A 286 7.66 68.60 133.16
N LYS A 287 8.56 67.64 133.42
CA LYS A 287 8.70 66.40 132.63
C LYS A 287 7.39 65.60 132.53
N SER A 288 6.51 65.71 133.53
CA SER A 288 5.19 65.09 133.53
C SER A 288 4.21 65.88 132.66
N ARG A 289 4.19 67.21 132.79
CA ARG A 289 3.32 68.12 132.04
C ARG A 289 3.59 68.13 130.53
N LEU A 290 4.84 67.96 130.12
CA LEU A 290 5.22 67.88 128.70
C LEU A 290 4.76 66.58 128.01
N LYS A 291 4.54 65.48 128.74
CA LYS A 291 4.01 64.23 128.16
C LYS A 291 2.54 64.34 127.77
N GLU A 292 1.73 64.96 128.62
CA GLU A 292 0.28 65.12 128.41
C GLU A 292 -0.04 66.03 127.21
N LYS A 293 0.87 66.96 126.90
CA LYS A 293 0.80 67.83 125.72
C LYS A 293 1.24 67.15 124.42
N LEU A 294 2.03 66.08 124.49
CA LEU A 294 2.46 65.30 123.33
C LEU A 294 1.32 64.43 122.78
N SER A 295 0.54 63.77 123.64
CA SER A 295 -0.59 62.92 123.19
C SER A 295 -1.67 63.71 122.45
N GLN A 296 -1.95 64.95 122.88
CA GLN A 296 -2.91 65.84 122.20
C GLN A 296 -2.48 66.16 120.76
N LEU A 297 -1.19 66.40 120.53
CA LEU A 297 -0.64 66.68 119.19
C LEU A 297 -0.62 65.42 118.30
N GLU A 298 -0.49 64.22 118.87
CA GLU A 298 -0.62 62.97 118.11
C GLU A 298 -2.06 62.69 117.68
N GLU A 299 -3.06 63.03 118.49
CA GLU A 299 -4.47 62.94 118.11
C GLU A 299 -4.81 63.90 116.96
N GLU A 300 -4.34 65.15 117.00
CA GLU A 300 -4.50 66.11 115.90
C GLU A 300 -3.82 65.65 114.60
N ARG A 301 -2.59 65.10 114.69
CA ARG A 301 -1.86 64.52 113.55
C ARG A 301 -2.67 63.41 112.89
N ASN A 302 -3.20 62.48 113.68
CA ASN A 302 -3.95 61.33 113.18
C ASN A 302 -5.27 61.79 112.51
N LEU A 303 -5.92 62.84 113.04
CA LEU A 303 -7.12 63.42 112.44
C LEU A 303 -6.82 64.02 111.06
N LEU A 304 -5.74 64.79 110.92
CA LEU A 304 -5.30 65.38 109.66
C LEU A 304 -4.94 64.31 108.62
N GLN A 305 -4.24 63.25 109.03
CA GLN A 305 -3.85 62.14 108.13
C GLN A 305 -5.06 61.43 107.51
N SER A 306 -6.13 61.20 108.28
CA SER A 306 -7.39 60.64 107.75
C SER A 306 -8.05 61.53 106.69
N LYS A 307 -7.92 62.85 106.83
CA LYS A 307 -8.51 63.84 105.93
C LYS A 307 -7.77 63.91 104.60
N THR A 308 -6.44 63.81 104.61
CA THR A 308 -5.61 63.73 103.39
C THR A 308 -5.97 62.50 102.55
N GLN A 309 -6.03 61.31 103.18
CA GLN A 309 -6.41 60.06 102.50
C GLN A 309 -7.79 60.14 101.81
N SER A 310 -8.75 60.85 102.41
CA SER A 310 -10.08 61.06 101.81
C SER A 310 -10.10 61.98 100.58
N LEU A 311 -9.07 62.82 100.40
CA LEU A 311 -8.90 63.67 99.23
C LEU A 311 -8.18 62.94 98.08
N ASP A 312 -7.12 62.18 98.38
CA ASP A 312 -6.37 61.42 97.38
C ASP A 312 -7.26 60.40 96.66
N GLU A 313 -8.11 59.69 97.42
CA GLU A 313 -9.04 58.69 96.88
C GLU A 313 -10.10 59.33 95.97
N ARG A 314 -10.55 60.55 96.30
CA ARG A 314 -11.46 61.34 95.46
C ARG A 314 -10.79 61.82 94.18
N GLN A 315 -9.51 62.20 94.23
CA GLN A 315 -8.75 62.60 93.05
C GLN A 315 -8.50 61.40 92.11
N ARG A 316 -8.13 60.22 92.65
CA ARG A 316 -7.99 58.98 91.85
C ARG A 316 -9.24 58.62 91.07
N GLN A 317 -10.40 58.65 91.72
CA GLN A 317 -11.69 58.38 91.06
C GLN A 317 -12.01 59.40 89.95
N GLN A 318 -11.55 60.65 90.10
CA GLN A 318 -11.73 61.69 89.09
C GLN A 318 -10.75 61.56 87.91
N VAL A 319 -9.53 61.04 88.12
CA VAL A 319 -8.57 60.70 87.05
C VAL A 319 -9.09 59.53 86.21
N LEU A 320 -9.49 58.42 86.84
CA LEU A 320 -10.03 57.24 86.15
C LEU A 320 -11.26 57.58 85.27
N ALA A 321 -12.10 58.51 85.73
CA ALA A 321 -13.27 59.00 84.99
C ALA A 321 -12.92 59.90 83.78
N LEU A 322 -11.71 60.45 83.72
CA LEU A 322 -11.19 61.20 82.57
C LEU A 322 -10.46 60.26 81.60
N GLU A 323 -9.64 59.34 82.10
CA GLU A 323 -8.94 58.32 81.31
C GLU A 323 -9.92 57.50 80.45
N LYS A 324 -11.02 57.03 81.04
CA LYS A 324 -12.07 56.31 80.32
C LYS A 324 -12.69 57.13 79.16
N LYS A 325 -12.87 58.44 79.34
CA LYS A 325 -13.39 59.32 78.27
C LYS A 325 -12.36 59.54 77.16
N VAL A 326 -11.08 59.53 77.50
CA VAL A 326 -9.98 59.62 76.52
C VAL A 326 -9.85 58.31 75.72
N SER A 327 -10.08 57.13 76.32
CA SER A 327 -10.12 55.88 75.57
C SER A 327 -11.34 55.80 74.64
N GLU A 328 -12.54 56.14 75.12
CA GLU A 328 -13.77 56.15 74.30
C GLU A 328 -13.66 57.12 73.10
N ALA A 329 -13.01 58.28 73.30
CA ALA A 329 -12.72 59.24 72.21
C ALA A 329 -11.69 58.70 71.20
N ARG A 330 -10.67 57.95 71.66
CA ARG A 330 -9.65 57.33 70.79
C ARG A 330 -10.22 56.16 69.98
N GLU A 331 -11.13 55.37 70.54
CA GLU A 331 -11.79 54.26 69.84
C GLU A 331 -12.72 54.76 68.73
N SER A 332 -13.61 55.69 69.06
CA SER A 332 -14.51 56.31 68.07
C SER A 332 -13.75 57.05 66.94
N GLN A 333 -12.58 57.63 67.23
CA GLN A 333 -11.72 58.21 66.20
C GLN A 333 -11.00 57.15 65.33
N ARG A 334 -10.57 56.01 65.90
CA ARG A 334 -10.01 54.88 65.13
C ARG A 334 -11.05 54.26 64.19
N GLU A 335 -12.24 53.98 64.70
CA GLU A 335 -13.37 53.47 63.89
C GLU A 335 -13.69 54.38 62.69
N TYR A 336 -13.53 55.69 62.83
CA TYR A 336 -13.74 56.64 61.73
C TYR A 336 -12.68 56.49 60.63
N TYR A 337 -11.40 56.44 61.00
CA TYR A 337 -10.32 56.25 60.02
C TYR A 337 -10.36 54.88 59.34
N GLU A 338 -10.69 53.82 60.08
CA GLU A 338 -10.88 52.47 59.55
C GLU A 338 -12.01 52.43 58.49
N LYS A 339 -13.13 53.11 58.75
CA LYS A 339 -14.25 53.22 57.80
C LYS A 339 -13.93 54.08 56.57
N GLU A 340 -12.97 55.01 56.63
CA GLU A 340 -12.47 55.71 55.44
C GLU A 340 -11.43 54.89 54.67
N LEU A 341 -10.55 54.16 55.36
CA LEU A 341 -9.59 53.24 54.72
C LEU A 341 -10.30 52.15 53.90
N ILE A 342 -11.37 51.55 54.45
CA ILE A 342 -12.17 50.53 53.73
C ILE A 342 -12.85 51.12 52.47
N LYS A 343 -13.28 52.39 52.50
CA LYS A 343 -13.83 53.08 51.31
C LYS A 343 -12.77 53.37 50.25
N LEU A 344 -11.57 53.79 50.68
CA LEU A 344 -10.45 54.02 49.77
C LEU A 344 -9.99 52.71 49.14
N GLN A 345 -9.90 51.63 49.92
CA GLN A 345 -9.56 50.30 49.43
C GLN A 345 -10.59 49.79 48.41
N THR A 346 -11.88 49.76 48.75
CA THR A 346 -12.93 49.30 47.81
C THR A 346 -13.04 50.17 46.55
N ARG A 347 -12.71 51.46 46.63
CA ARG A 347 -12.57 52.33 45.45
C ARG A 347 -11.37 51.93 44.58
N LEU A 348 -10.19 51.73 45.17
CA LEU A 348 -8.98 51.32 44.44
C LEU A 348 -9.13 49.92 43.83
N GLU A 349 -9.80 49.00 44.50
CA GLU A 349 -10.17 47.68 43.98
C GLU A 349 -11.11 47.81 42.77
N GLY A 350 -12.09 48.72 42.84
CA GLY A 350 -12.99 49.03 41.71
C GLY A 350 -12.27 49.66 40.51
N GLU A 351 -11.37 50.62 40.74
CA GLU A 351 -10.55 51.24 39.69
C GLU A 351 -9.59 50.21 39.06
N ALA A 352 -8.99 49.33 39.86
CA ALA A 352 -8.15 48.22 39.38
C ALA A 352 -8.94 47.15 38.61
N ALA A 353 -10.20 46.88 38.99
CA ALA A 353 -11.08 45.97 38.27
C ALA A 353 -11.44 46.53 36.88
N GLN A 354 -11.79 47.82 36.80
CA GLN A 354 -12.07 48.50 35.53
C GLN A 354 -10.84 48.52 34.61
N LEU A 355 -9.63 48.73 35.16
CA LEU A 355 -8.39 48.67 34.39
C LEU A 355 -8.13 47.27 33.83
N LYS A 356 -8.36 46.21 34.63
CA LYS A 356 -8.26 44.81 34.18
C LYS A 356 -9.29 44.47 33.09
N GLU A 357 -10.53 44.93 33.23
CA GLU A 357 -11.58 44.73 32.23
C GLU A 357 -11.25 45.44 30.90
N ALA A 358 -10.71 46.67 30.97
CA ALA A 358 -10.22 47.39 29.79
C ALA A 358 -9.05 46.65 29.12
N HIS A 359 -8.08 46.16 29.89
CA HIS A 359 -6.96 45.38 29.37
C HIS A 359 -7.42 44.07 28.71
N SER A 360 -8.39 43.35 29.31
CA SER A 360 -9.00 42.15 28.71
C SER A 360 -9.59 42.46 27.34
N LYS A 361 -10.45 43.49 27.24
CA LYS A 361 -11.07 43.90 25.97
C LYS A 361 -10.05 44.31 24.92
N THR A 362 -8.98 45.01 25.29
CA THR A 362 -7.90 45.33 24.34
C THR A 362 -7.10 44.12 23.88
N LEU A 363 -6.94 43.09 24.72
CA LEU A 363 -6.32 41.81 24.35
C LEU A 363 -7.25 40.98 23.46
N GLU A 364 -8.54 40.92 23.77
CA GLU A 364 -9.57 40.27 22.94
C GLU A 364 -9.66 40.91 21.55
N GLU A 365 -9.65 42.25 21.48
CA GLU A 365 -9.55 42.99 20.21
C GLU A 365 -8.25 42.70 19.44
N LEU A 366 -7.11 42.56 20.12
CA LEU A 366 -5.84 42.23 19.48
C LEU A 366 -5.85 40.80 18.95
N ALA A 367 -6.32 39.84 19.75
CA ALA A 367 -6.47 38.44 19.38
C ALA A 367 -7.41 38.27 18.17
N TRP A 368 -8.53 39.00 18.15
CA TRP A 368 -9.43 39.02 17.00
C TRP A 368 -8.74 39.57 15.73
N LYS A 369 -8.03 40.70 15.83
CA LYS A 369 -7.25 41.28 14.72
C LYS A 369 -6.17 40.32 14.20
N HIS A 370 -5.48 39.62 15.10
CA HIS A 370 -4.51 38.58 14.75
C HIS A 370 -5.18 37.37 14.06
N HIS A 371 -6.33 36.91 14.56
CA HIS A 371 -7.08 35.81 13.96
C HIS A 371 -7.50 36.14 12.52
N THR A 372 -8.13 37.30 12.30
CA THR A 372 -8.53 37.73 10.94
C THR A 372 -7.34 37.95 10.01
N ALA A 373 -6.17 38.38 10.54
CA ALA A 373 -4.94 38.47 9.74
C ALA A 373 -4.40 37.08 9.33
N ILE A 374 -4.47 36.09 10.23
CA ILE A 374 -4.09 34.70 9.96
C ILE A 374 -5.04 34.06 8.93
N GLU A 375 -6.35 34.28 9.06
CA GLU A 375 -7.35 33.83 8.06
C GLU A 375 -7.10 34.46 6.69
N ALA A 376 -6.78 35.76 6.63
CA ALA A 376 -6.44 36.45 5.38
C ALA A 376 -5.14 35.91 4.75
N ALA A 377 -4.12 35.62 5.57
CA ALA A 377 -2.88 35.01 5.12
C ALA A 377 -3.11 33.59 4.54
N HIS A 378 -3.82 32.72 5.26
CA HIS A 378 -4.21 31.39 4.76
C HIS A 378 -5.08 31.47 3.49
N SER A 379 -6.01 32.43 3.44
CA SER A 379 -6.85 32.67 2.24
C SER A 379 -6.01 33.00 1.01
N ASN A 380 -4.94 33.80 1.18
CA ASN A 380 -4.05 34.17 0.09
C ASN A 380 -3.09 33.03 -0.28
N ALA A 381 -2.42 32.40 0.69
CA ALA A 381 -1.57 31.23 0.45
C ALA A 381 -2.33 30.09 -0.27
N ASN A 382 -3.61 29.87 0.04
CA ASN A 382 -4.46 28.88 -0.64
C ASN A 382 -4.85 29.30 -2.08
N LYS A 383 -4.95 30.61 -2.37
CA LYS A 383 -5.10 31.09 -3.76
C LYS A 383 -3.82 30.88 -4.56
N ASP A 384 -2.67 31.18 -3.97
CA ASP A 384 -1.37 31.09 -4.65
C ASP A 384 -0.93 29.63 -4.84
N LYS A 385 -1.21 28.74 -3.87
CA LYS A 385 -1.13 27.27 -4.05
C LYS A 385 -1.97 26.81 -5.25
N LYS A 386 -3.19 27.34 -5.43
CA LYS A 386 -4.04 26.98 -6.58
C LYS A 386 -3.54 27.54 -7.91
N LYS A 387 -2.91 28.72 -7.93
CA LYS A 387 -2.20 29.22 -9.13
C LYS A 387 -1.05 28.29 -9.50
N LEU A 388 -0.16 27.99 -8.56
CA LEU A 388 0.99 27.10 -8.76
C LEU A 388 0.56 25.70 -9.23
N GLN A 389 -0.54 25.16 -8.68
CA GLN A 389 -1.12 23.91 -9.16
C GLN A 389 -1.55 24.01 -10.64
N ILE A 390 -2.31 25.05 -11.01
CA ILE A 390 -2.76 25.27 -12.40
C ILE A 390 -1.57 25.53 -13.34
N GLU A 391 -0.53 26.21 -12.87
CA GLU A 391 0.70 26.47 -13.64
C GLU A 391 1.50 25.18 -13.87
N MET A 392 1.59 24.28 -12.87
CA MET A 392 2.17 22.94 -13.04
C MET A 392 1.33 22.06 -13.97
N GLU A 393 0.00 22.05 -13.83
CA GLU A 393 -0.91 21.33 -14.74
C GLU A 393 -0.74 21.81 -16.19
N GLN A 394 -0.54 23.12 -16.41
CA GLN A 394 -0.21 23.69 -17.72
C GLN A 394 1.22 23.39 -18.21
N GLN A 395 2.19 23.18 -17.32
CA GLN A 395 3.54 22.73 -17.71
C GLN A 395 3.49 21.27 -18.16
N PHE A 396 2.87 20.38 -17.37
CA PHE A 396 2.71 18.97 -17.73
C PHE A 396 1.97 18.77 -19.06
N GLU A 397 0.89 19.54 -19.33
CA GLU A 397 0.18 19.42 -20.60
C GLU A 397 1.01 19.94 -21.79
N LYS A 398 1.89 20.93 -21.59
CA LYS A 398 2.85 21.38 -22.64
C LYS A 398 3.95 20.35 -22.90
N GLU A 399 4.55 19.79 -21.86
CA GLU A 399 5.57 18.73 -21.98
C GLU A 399 4.98 17.49 -22.65
N LYS A 400 3.76 17.10 -22.28
CA LYS A 400 2.99 16.02 -22.91
C LYS A 400 2.70 16.27 -24.39
N LEU A 401 2.34 17.51 -24.77
CA LEU A 401 2.17 17.88 -26.18
C LEU A 401 3.50 17.80 -26.95
N HIS A 402 4.59 18.33 -26.40
CA HIS A 402 5.92 18.27 -27.01
C HIS A 402 6.40 16.82 -27.18
N LEU A 403 6.19 15.95 -26.19
CA LEU A 403 6.51 14.52 -26.28
C LEU A 403 5.65 13.78 -27.30
N GLU A 404 4.38 14.18 -27.50
CA GLU A 404 3.52 13.62 -28.56
C GLU A 404 3.95 14.13 -29.95
N GLU A 405 4.42 15.37 -30.07
CA GLU A 405 5.03 15.92 -31.29
C GLU A 405 6.33 15.18 -31.65
N ASP A 406 7.27 15.01 -30.71
CA ASP A 406 8.53 14.27 -30.92
C ASP A 406 8.28 12.80 -31.28
N LYS A 407 7.34 12.15 -30.60
CA LYS A 407 6.85 10.80 -30.93
C LYS A 407 6.29 10.71 -32.34
N ASN A 408 5.62 11.75 -32.83
CA ASN A 408 5.11 11.80 -34.20
C ASN A 408 6.22 12.11 -35.24
N GLN A 409 7.21 12.94 -34.89
CA GLN A 409 8.43 13.13 -35.69
C GLN A 409 9.21 11.81 -35.83
N LEU A 410 9.43 11.08 -34.73
CA LEU A 410 10.10 9.77 -34.72
C LEU A 410 9.32 8.72 -35.53
N ARG A 411 7.98 8.70 -35.45
CA ARG A 411 7.13 7.87 -36.32
C ARG A 411 7.33 8.21 -37.79
N GLN A 412 7.39 9.50 -38.14
CA GLN A 412 7.62 9.92 -39.53
C GLN A 412 9.03 9.60 -40.01
N GLN A 413 10.05 9.72 -39.16
CA GLN A 413 11.41 9.25 -39.48
C GLN A 413 11.46 7.73 -39.71
N LEU A 414 10.75 6.94 -38.90
CA LEU A 414 10.63 5.49 -39.09
C LEU A 414 9.88 5.12 -40.37
N GLU A 415 8.84 5.87 -40.75
CA GLU A 415 8.11 5.61 -42.01
C GLU A 415 8.93 6.04 -43.23
N ASN A 416 9.61 7.18 -43.19
CA ASN A 416 10.57 7.58 -44.22
C ASN A 416 11.70 6.52 -44.38
N LEU A 417 12.22 5.98 -43.27
CA LEU A 417 13.20 4.89 -43.29
C LEU A 417 12.60 3.58 -43.86
N ARG A 418 11.32 3.29 -43.63
CA ARG A 418 10.62 2.16 -44.26
C ARG A 418 10.43 2.37 -45.75
N GLU A 419 10.10 3.58 -46.21
CA GLU A 419 10.01 3.92 -47.63
C GLU A 419 11.39 3.85 -48.30
N GLU A 420 12.46 4.33 -47.64
CA GLU A 420 13.84 4.17 -48.09
C GLU A 420 14.27 2.70 -48.16
N LEU A 421 13.95 1.90 -47.14
CA LEU A 421 14.27 0.47 -47.15
C LEU A 421 13.43 -0.30 -48.18
N THR A 422 12.18 0.10 -48.43
CA THR A 422 11.31 -0.52 -49.43
C THR A 422 11.72 -0.13 -50.86
N THR A 423 12.17 1.10 -51.08
CA THR A 423 12.76 1.53 -52.36
C THR A 423 14.11 0.86 -52.61
N LYS A 424 14.98 0.75 -51.60
CA LYS A 424 16.24 -0.03 -51.68
C LYS A 424 15.99 -1.53 -51.88
N LEU A 425 14.97 -2.11 -51.23
CA LEU A 425 14.59 -3.51 -51.42
C LEU A 425 13.98 -3.75 -52.81
N THR A 426 13.18 -2.82 -53.34
CA THR A 426 12.64 -2.95 -54.69
C THR A 426 13.68 -2.69 -55.78
N SER A 427 14.66 -1.80 -55.57
CA SER A 427 15.81 -1.68 -56.47
C SER A 427 16.72 -2.91 -56.38
N ALA A 428 16.99 -3.44 -55.20
CA ALA A 428 17.74 -4.68 -55.02
C ALA A 428 17.01 -5.89 -55.64
N ASN A 429 15.68 -5.97 -55.54
CA ASN A 429 14.90 -6.99 -56.23
C ASN A 429 14.90 -6.81 -57.76
N GLN A 430 14.94 -5.57 -58.26
CA GLN A 430 15.14 -5.29 -59.70
C GLN A 430 16.56 -5.69 -60.14
N GLU A 431 17.59 -5.42 -59.35
CA GLU A 431 18.95 -5.93 -59.58
C GLU A 431 19.00 -7.45 -59.50
N VAL A 432 18.32 -8.10 -58.57
CA VAL A 432 18.21 -9.57 -58.51
C VAL A 432 17.49 -10.12 -59.74
N CYS A 433 16.45 -9.45 -60.26
CA CYS A 433 15.83 -9.84 -61.53
C CYS A 433 16.80 -9.64 -62.71
N LEU A 434 17.54 -8.53 -62.78
CA LEU A 434 18.56 -8.28 -63.81
C LEU A 434 19.73 -9.26 -63.72
N LEU A 435 20.14 -9.64 -62.51
CA LEU A 435 21.16 -10.66 -62.22
C LEU A 435 20.65 -12.07 -62.51
N GLN A 436 19.37 -12.38 -62.27
CA GLN A 436 18.75 -13.64 -62.72
C GLN A 436 18.69 -13.70 -64.26
N ASP A 437 18.38 -12.58 -64.92
CA ASP A 437 18.44 -12.47 -66.38
C ASP A 437 19.87 -12.44 -66.93
N LEU A 438 20.88 -12.11 -66.11
CA LEU A 438 22.30 -12.30 -66.43
C LEU A 438 22.74 -13.75 -66.20
N VAL A 439 22.29 -14.39 -65.12
CA VAL A 439 22.59 -15.80 -64.79
C VAL A 439 21.99 -16.72 -65.85
N ARG A 440 20.75 -16.48 -66.27
CA ARG A 440 20.12 -17.17 -67.41
C ARG A 440 20.78 -16.87 -68.77
N LYS A 441 21.77 -15.96 -68.81
CA LYS A 441 22.69 -15.75 -69.94
C LYS A 441 24.10 -16.33 -69.68
N SER A 442 24.56 -16.40 -68.42
CA SER A 442 25.85 -16.97 -68.01
C SER A 442 25.80 -18.49 -67.73
N GLU A 443 24.63 -19.12 -67.79
CA GLU A 443 24.50 -20.57 -68.00
C GLU A 443 25.16 -21.01 -69.35
N GLN A 444 25.52 -20.06 -70.21
CA GLN A 444 26.53 -20.21 -71.27
C GLN A 444 27.84 -19.45 -70.94
N GLY A 445 28.52 -19.80 -69.85
CA GLY A 445 29.85 -19.25 -69.55
C GLY A 445 30.35 -19.52 -68.13
N LEU A 446 31.10 -20.61 -67.93
CA LEU A 446 31.72 -20.92 -66.64
C LEU A 446 32.92 -20.01 -66.33
N GLY A 447 32.87 -19.36 -65.15
CA GLY A 447 34.04 -19.20 -64.29
C GLY A 447 34.55 -17.78 -64.04
N THR A 448 34.47 -17.35 -62.77
CA THR A 448 35.52 -16.60 -62.04
C THR A 448 35.24 -16.71 -60.53
N ALA A 449 36.02 -17.51 -59.80
CA ALA A 449 35.87 -17.66 -58.35
C ALA A 449 36.64 -16.60 -57.53
N GLU A 450 37.44 -15.76 -58.18
CA GLU A 450 38.36 -14.82 -57.53
C GLU A 450 37.67 -13.50 -57.10
N GLY A 451 36.67 -13.03 -57.85
CA GLY A 451 36.01 -11.74 -57.58
C GLY A 451 35.33 -11.65 -56.21
N HIS A 452 34.78 -12.75 -55.71
CA HIS A 452 34.13 -12.80 -54.39
C HIS A 452 35.10 -12.64 -53.22
N ILE A 453 36.40 -12.94 -53.40
CA ILE A 453 37.39 -12.81 -52.33
C ILE A 453 37.78 -11.34 -52.15
N SER A 454 37.99 -10.61 -53.25
CA SER A 454 38.31 -9.18 -53.21
C SER A 454 37.17 -8.35 -52.61
N SER A 455 35.92 -8.61 -52.99
CA SER A 455 34.77 -7.89 -52.43
C SER A 455 34.57 -8.14 -50.93
N LEU A 456 34.90 -9.34 -50.44
CA LEU A 456 34.88 -9.64 -49.00
C LEU A 456 36.03 -8.96 -48.25
N GLN A 457 37.20 -8.79 -48.88
CA GLN A 457 38.32 -8.04 -48.31
C GLN A 457 38.03 -6.53 -48.24
N GLU A 458 37.46 -5.94 -49.29
CA GLU A 458 37.02 -4.53 -49.26
C GLU A 458 35.93 -4.29 -48.20
N ALA A 459 34.94 -5.19 -48.09
CA ALA A 459 33.93 -5.12 -47.04
C ALA A 459 34.54 -5.24 -45.62
N GLN A 460 35.54 -6.11 -45.43
CA GLN A 460 36.27 -6.23 -44.17
C GLN A 460 37.04 -4.95 -43.82
N GLU A 461 37.70 -4.30 -44.80
CA GLU A 461 38.45 -3.07 -44.57
C GLU A 461 37.53 -1.87 -44.27
N ILE A 462 36.35 -1.80 -44.91
CA ILE A 462 35.31 -0.80 -44.60
C ILE A 462 34.80 -0.98 -43.17
N LEU A 463 34.42 -2.21 -42.79
CA LEU A 463 33.95 -2.50 -41.43
C LEU A 463 35.02 -2.23 -40.35
N GLN A 464 36.31 -2.43 -40.66
CA GLN A 464 37.40 -2.03 -39.77
C GLN A 464 37.49 -0.51 -39.60
N LYS A 465 37.36 0.27 -40.69
CA LYS A 465 37.36 1.74 -40.62
C LYS A 465 36.15 2.28 -39.85
N GLU A 466 34.97 1.68 -40.03
CA GLU A 466 33.77 2.03 -39.25
C GLU A 466 33.92 1.68 -37.75
N LEU A 467 34.57 0.55 -37.43
CA LEU A 467 34.91 0.18 -36.06
C LEU A 467 35.93 1.15 -35.42
N GLU A 468 36.91 1.63 -36.18
CA GLU A 468 37.88 2.63 -35.71
C GLU A 468 37.25 4.02 -35.54
N LEU A 469 36.34 4.41 -36.45
CA LEU A 469 35.65 5.70 -36.41
C LEU A 469 34.60 5.74 -35.28
N THR A 470 33.91 4.63 -35.00
CA THR A 470 33.06 4.50 -33.81
C THR A 470 33.88 4.50 -32.51
N ARG A 471 35.06 3.86 -32.48
CA ARG A 471 36.03 3.97 -31.36
C ARG A 471 36.66 5.36 -31.21
N ALA A 472 36.72 6.17 -32.26
CA ALA A 472 37.12 7.57 -32.18
C ALA A 472 36.00 8.41 -31.52
N ARG A 473 34.78 8.34 -32.07
CA ARG A 473 33.60 9.01 -31.51
C ARG A 473 33.33 8.63 -30.05
N LEU A 474 33.50 7.36 -29.69
CA LEU A 474 33.31 6.92 -28.31
C LEU A 474 34.30 7.63 -27.36
N ARG A 475 35.58 7.74 -27.74
CA ARG A 475 36.58 8.50 -26.96
C ARG A 475 36.22 9.98 -26.90
N GLU A 476 35.86 10.60 -28.02
CA GLU A 476 35.41 12.00 -28.04
C GLU A 476 34.22 12.24 -27.11
N THR A 477 33.27 11.29 -27.01
CA THR A 477 32.17 11.36 -26.03
C THR A 477 32.62 11.10 -24.59
N THR A 478 33.60 10.24 -24.34
CA THR A 478 34.18 10.02 -23.00
C THR A 478 34.96 11.25 -22.51
N ASP A 479 35.78 11.85 -23.37
CA ASP A 479 36.54 13.07 -23.09
C ASP A 479 35.58 14.26 -22.85
N SER A 480 34.49 14.33 -23.63
CA SER A 480 33.44 15.34 -23.43
C SER A 480 32.68 15.14 -22.10
N LEU A 481 32.35 13.89 -21.74
CA LEU A 481 31.74 13.57 -20.45
C LEU A 481 32.66 13.95 -19.28
N TYR A 482 33.95 13.62 -19.37
CA TYR A 482 34.93 13.97 -18.32
C TYR A 482 35.06 15.48 -18.11
N ASN A 483 35.00 16.27 -19.18
CA ASN A 483 34.96 17.74 -19.07
C ASN A 483 33.67 18.24 -18.38
N VAL A 484 32.50 17.69 -18.74
CA VAL A 484 31.21 18.04 -18.10
C VAL A 484 31.15 17.59 -16.63
N GLU A 485 31.75 16.44 -16.28
CA GLU A 485 31.90 16.01 -14.88
C GLU A 485 32.81 16.98 -14.09
N GLY A 486 33.88 17.48 -14.72
CA GLY A 486 34.75 18.51 -14.14
C GLY A 486 34.04 19.85 -13.92
N GLU A 487 33.29 20.33 -14.90
CA GLU A 487 32.47 21.56 -14.79
C GLU A 487 31.38 21.41 -13.72
N LEU A 488 30.70 20.27 -13.65
CA LEU A 488 29.67 19.97 -12.65
C LEU A 488 30.24 19.96 -11.23
N GLU A 489 31.41 19.36 -11.02
CA GLU A 489 32.08 19.35 -9.72
C GLU A 489 32.61 20.75 -9.35
N GLN A 490 33.04 21.56 -10.32
CA GLN A 490 33.43 22.96 -10.09
C GLN A 490 32.24 23.84 -9.69
N GLU A 491 31.09 23.73 -10.35
CA GLU A 491 29.86 24.45 -9.95
C GLU A 491 29.34 23.97 -8.59
N ARG A 492 29.42 22.66 -8.31
CA ARG A 492 29.10 22.10 -6.99
C ARG A 492 29.97 22.70 -5.89
N GLN A 493 31.28 22.81 -6.09
CA GLN A 493 32.20 23.43 -5.12
C GLN A 493 31.96 24.93 -4.95
N GLN A 494 31.59 25.65 -6.02
CA GLN A 494 31.17 27.07 -5.93
C GLN A 494 29.86 27.24 -5.14
N HIS A 495 28.86 26.39 -5.37
CA HIS A 495 27.62 26.39 -4.59
C HIS A 495 27.87 26.05 -3.11
N GLU A 496 28.71 25.06 -2.81
CA GLU A 496 29.05 24.69 -1.43
C GLU A 496 29.79 25.82 -0.70
N ALA A 497 30.74 26.49 -1.37
CA ALA A 497 31.41 27.68 -0.86
C ALA A 497 30.45 28.87 -0.64
N MET A 498 29.50 29.10 -1.56
CA MET A 498 28.50 30.15 -1.43
C MET A 498 27.53 29.88 -0.27
N ILE A 499 27.11 28.63 -0.07
CA ILE A 499 26.29 28.21 1.07
C ILE A 499 27.05 28.38 2.40
N ALA A 500 28.35 28.08 2.42
CA ALA A 500 29.19 28.36 3.59
C ALA A 500 29.27 29.85 3.91
N ALA A 501 29.56 30.70 2.91
CA ALA A 501 29.64 32.15 3.09
C ALA A 501 28.32 32.78 3.57
N MET A 502 27.17 32.34 3.01
CA MET A 502 25.85 32.79 3.45
C MET A 502 25.58 32.40 4.91
N ARG A 503 25.93 31.18 5.33
CA ARG A 503 25.80 30.72 6.72
C ARG A 503 26.69 31.52 7.68
N GLU A 504 27.90 31.90 7.27
CA GLU A 504 28.77 32.77 8.07
C GLU A 504 28.20 34.19 8.20
N GLU A 505 27.61 34.75 7.14
CA GLU A 505 26.97 36.07 7.19
C GLU A 505 25.69 36.06 8.06
N GLU A 506 24.87 35.00 7.98
CA GLU A 506 23.71 34.79 8.85
C GLU A 506 24.13 34.64 10.32
N LYS A 507 25.15 33.82 10.60
CA LYS A 507 25.71 33.69 11.94
C LYS A 507 26.19 35.03 12.47
N PHE A 508 26.93 35.81 11.67
CA PHE A 508 27.42 37.13 12.08
C PHE A 508 26.28 38.14 12.32
N LYS A 509 25.15 38.03 11.61
CA LYS A 509 23.93 38.81 11.89
C LYS A 509 23.31 38.39 13.24
N VAL A 510 23.21 37.10 13.53
CA VAL A 510 22.69 36.57 14.81
C VAL A 510 23.59 36.96 15.98
N ASP A 511 24.90 36.74 15.87
CA ASP A 511 25.89 37.11 16.90
C ASP A 511 25.85 38.62 17.20
N ARG A 512 25.69 39.46 16.17
CA ARG A 512 25.49 40.91 16.34
C ARG A 512 24.18 41.24 17.04
N MET A 513 23.06 40.64 16.65
CA MET A 513 21.77 40.89 17.30
C MET A 513 21.77 40.46 18.76
N ALA A 514 22.44 39.35 19.10
CA ALA A 514 22.62 38.91 20.48
C ALA A 514 23.42 39.95 21.30
N HIS A 515 24.52 40.46 20.76
CA HIS A 515 25.34 41.48 21.44
C HIS A 515 24.63 42.85 21.54
N ASP A 516 23.91 43.28 20.50
CA ASP A 516 23.09 44.50 20.52
C ASP A 516 21.95 44.41 21.56
N LEU A 517 21.42 43.20 21.82
CA LEU A 517 20.47 42.95 22.90
C LEU A 517 21.15 42.94 24.26
N GLU A 518 22.30 42.29 24.41
CA GLU A 518 23.09 42.26 25.65
C GLU A 518 23.48 43.68 26.11
N ILE A 519 23.90 44.54 25.19
CA ILE A 519 24.17 45.97 25.45
C ILE A 519 22.90 46.69 25.93
N LYS A 520 21.75 46.48 25.29
CA LYS A 520 20.48 47.11 25.68
C LYS A 520 19.99 46.63 27.05
N TRP A 521 20.12 45.32 27.34
CA TRP A 521 19.74 44.76 28.64
C TRP A 521 20.65 45.25 29.76
N THR A 522 21.97 45.28 29.55
CA THR A 522 22.93 45.78 30.56
C THR A 522 22.80 47.28 30.79
N GLU A 523 22.51 48.07 29.76
CA GLU A 523 22.27 49.52 29.90
C GLU A 523 20.90 49.82 30.53
N ASN A 524 19.82 49.12 30.17
CA ASN A 524 18.54 49.24 30.88
C ASN A 524 18.69 48.88 32.37
N LEU A 525 19.38 47.77 32.68
CA LEU A 525 19.63 47.36 34.06
C LEU A 525 20.47 48.41 34.82
N ARG A 526 21.47 49.02 34.16
CA ARG A 526 22.21 50.17 34.72
C ARG A 526 21.28 51.34 35.01
N GLN A 527 20.38 51.69 34.10
CA GLN A 527 19.48 52.83 34.23
C GLN A 527 18.47 52.65 35.37
N GLU A 528 17.85 51.47 35.51
CA GLU A 528 17.01 51.16 36.68
C GLU A 528 17.83 51.16 37.98
N CYS A 529 19.05 50.63 37.95
CA CYS A 529 19.97 50.71 39.10
C CYS A 529 20.38 52.14 39.47
N THR A 530 20.37 53.10 38.53
CA THR A 530 20.55 54.53 38.85
C THR A 530 19.29 55.19 39.36
N LYS A 531 18.10 54.91 38.78
CA LYS A 531 16.82 55.44 39.26
C LYS A 531 16.55 55.05 40.71
N LEU A 532 16.66 53.76 41.04
CA LEU A 532 16.47 53.26 42.42
C LEU A 532 17.44 53.91 43.43
N ARG A 533 18.65 54.29 43.00
CA ARG A 533 19.61 55.03 43.84
C ARG A 533 19.22 56.50 43.99
N GLU A 534 18.71 57.14 42.94
CA GLU A 534 18.25 58.54 43.00
C GLU A 534 16.95 58.67 43.80
N GLU A 535 16.02 57.71 43.68
CA GLU A 535 14.79 57.60 44.47
C GLU A 535 15.12 57.41 45.96
N LEU A 536 15.97 56.45 46.32
CA LEU A 536 16.42 56.24 47.71
C LEU A 536 17.15 57.49 48.27
N ARG A 537 17.96 58.16 47.44
CA ARG A 537 18.65 59.41 47.80
C ARG A 537 17.67 60.56 48.02
N LEU A 538 16.62 60.67 47.21
CA LEU A 538 15.54 61.66 47.36
C LEU A 538 14.71 61.38 48.62
N GLN A 539 14.33 60.14 48.87
CA GLN A 539 13.59 59.74 50.06
C GLN A 539 14.38 60.08 51.34
N HIS A 540 15.69 59.77 51.40
CA HIS A 540 16.55 60.20 52.50
C HIS A 540 16.68 61.73 52.63
N GLU A 541 16.60 62.50 51.54
CA GLU A 541 16.53 63.96 51.61
C GLU A 541 15.16 64.47 52.11
N GLU A 542 14.07 63.75 51.86
CA GLU A 542 12.73 64.09 52.31
C GLU A 542 12.48 63.70 53.77
N ASP A 543 12.91 62.51 54.21
CA ASP A 543 12.95 62.09 55.61
C ASP A 543 13.75 63.11 56.44
N LYS A 544 14.91 63.55 55.92
CA LYS A 544 15.74 64.57 56.55
C LYS A 544 15.05 65.93 56.63
N LYS A 545 14.33 66.37 55.57
CA LYS A 545 13.51 67.59 55.61
C LYS A 545 12.36 67.47 56.62
N ALA A 546 11.70 66.31 56.69
CA ALA A 546 10.61 66.05 57.62
C ALA A 546 11.10 66.09 59.09
N ALA A 547 12.15 65.35 59.42
CA ALA A 547 12.78 65.37 60.75
C ALA A 547 13.26 66.78 61.13
N MET A 548 13.91 67.50 60.22
CA MET A 548 14.36 68.88 60.45
C MET A 548 13.18 69.84 60.69
N THR A 549 12.06 69.64 59.98
CA THR A 549 10.82 70.42 60.16
C THR A 549 10.14 70.10 61.51
N GLN A 550 10.10 68.83 61.91
CA GLN A 550 9.57 68.41 63.21
C GLN A 550 10.37 69.02 64.37
N LEU A 551 11.71 68.98 64.30
CA LEU A 551 12.60 69.65 65.26
C LEU A 551 12.36 71.16 65.32
N LEU A 552 12.15 71.81 64.17
CA LEU A 552 11.85 73.24 64.09
C LEU A 552 10.51 73.57 64.76
N GLN A 553 9.47 72.74 64.55
CA GLN A 553 8.19 72.89 65.22
C GLN A 553 8.28 72.61 66.74
N LEU A 554 9.05 71.62 67.19
CA LEU A 554 9.27 71.34 68.62
C LEU A 554 9.94 72.53 69.29
N LYS A 555 11.04 73.04 68.72
CA LYS A 555 11.73 74.25 69.20
C LYS A 555 10.80 75.47 69.26
N GLU A 556 9.89 75.63 68.30
CA GLU A 556 8.94 76.74 68.30
C GLU A 556 7.85 76.56 69.38
N ARG A 557 7.39 75.33 69.62
CA ARG A 557 6.47 74.98 70.73
C ARG A 557 7.13 75.25 72.08
N GLU A 558 8.37 74.82 72.29
CA GLU A 558 9.15 75.08 73.51
C GLU A 558 9.36 76.59 73.75
N LYS A 559 9.76 77.33 72.71
CA LYS A 559 9.93 78.79 72.76
C LYS A 559 8.62 79.51 73.09
N ASN A 560 7.50 79.01 72.58
CA ASN A 560 6.18 79.55 72.89
C ASN A 560 5.75 79.21 74.32
N ALA A 561 5.84 77.95 74.75
CA ALA A 561 5.53 77.54 76.13
C ALA A 561 6.39 78.27 77.17
N ALA A 562 7.67 78.51 76.87
CA ALA A 562 8.54 79.34 77.70
C ALA A 562 8.07 80.80 77.75
N ARG A 563 7.67 81.39 76.61
CA ARG A 563 7.10 82.76 76.56
C ARG A 563 5.81 82.85 77.37
N ASP A 564 4.91 81.88 77.22
CA ASP A 564 3.62 81.84 77.91
C ASP A 564 3.81 81.65 79.42
N GLY A 565 4.77 80.81 79.83
CA GLY A 565 5.18 80.66 81.23
C GLY A 565 5.75 81.96 81.84
N TRP A 566 6.61 82.67 81.11
CA TRP A 566 7.10 84.00 81.52
C TRP A 566 5.99 85.05 81.57
N GLN A 567 5.07 85.05 80.60
CA GLN A 567 3.97 86.01 80.53
C GLN A 567 2.99 85.81 81.68
N LYS A 568 2.65 84.55 82.00
CA LYS A 568 1.88 84.19 83.19
C LYS A 568 2.59 84.59 84.48
N LYS A 569 3.93 84.54 84.51
CA LYS A 569 4.72 85.01 85.65
C LYS A 569 4.73 86.54 85.81
N VAL A 570 4.56 87.28 84.72
CA VAL A 570 4.34 88.73 84.75
C VAL A 570 2.93 89.05 85.26
N GLU A 571 1.92 88.27 84.88
CA GLU A 571 0.55 88.38 85.39
C GLU A 571 0.49 88.12 86.92
N ASP A 572 1.07 87.00 87.40
CA ASP A 572 1.23 86.70 88.85
C ASP A 572 1.79 87.90 89.64
N LEU A 573 2.82 88.57 89.10
CA LEU A 573 3.51 89.68 89.75
C LEU A 573 2.71 91.00 89.69
N LEU A 574 1.88 91.19 88.67
CA LEU A 574 0.96 92.33 88.59
C LEU A 574 -0.18 92.19 89.61
N ASP A 575 -0.71 90.98 89.79
CA ASP A 575 -1.75 90.68 90.79
C ASP A 575 -1.21 90.79 92.23
N GLN A 576 0.01 90.29 92.51
CA GLN A 576 0.67 90.55 93.80
C GLN A 576 0.82 92.05 94.09
N ARG A 577 1.17 92.84 93.07
CA ARG A 577 1.25 94.31 93.20
C ARG A 577 -0.12 94.96 93.43
N HIS A 578 -1.20 94.36 92.93
CA HIS A 578 -2.57 94.83 93.17
C HIS A 578 -3.00 94.58 94.62
N CYS A 579 -2.78 93.37 95.15
CA CYS A 579 -3.14 93.02 96.53
C CYS A 579 -2.37 93.82 97.59
N LEU A 580 -1.08 94.10 97.35
CA LEU A 580 -0.26 94.92 98.26
C LEU A 580 -0.73 96.38 98.33
N GLY A 581 -1.39 96.90 97.28
CA GLY A 581 -1.95 98.25 97.27
C GLY A 581 -3.07 98.45 98.29
N GLU A 582 -3.96 97.46 98.47
CA GLU A 582 -5.08 97.54 99.41
C GLU A 582 -4.64 97.41 100.88
N ALA A 583 -3.56 96.65 101.13
CA ALA A 583 -2.99 96.49 102.46
C ALA A 583 -2.35 97.80 102.97
N LEU A 584 -1.63 98.51 102.09
CA LEU A 584 -0.89 99.73 102.47
C LEU A 584 -1.82 100.86 102.95
N HIS A 585 -3.00 100.99 102.35
CA HIS A 585 -3.97 102.05 102.69
C HIS A 585 -4.56 101.91 104.11
N LYS A 586 -4.62 100.69 104.65
CA LYS A 586 -5.11 100.43 106.02
C LYS A 586 -4.04 100.63 107.09
N SER A 587 -2.76 100.40 106.75
CA SER A 587 -1.64 100.52 107.69
C SER A 587 -1.37 101.98 108.12
N ILE A 588 -1.44 102.92 107.17
CA ILE A 588 -1.08 104.33 107.34
C ILE A 588 -1.89 105.04 108.46
N SER A 589 -3.13 104.61 108.71
CA SER A 589 -3.98 105.22 109.74
C SER A 589 -3.48 105.01 111.17
N ASN A 590 -2.85 103.86 111.47
CA ASN A 590 -2.48 103.49 112.84
C ASN A 590 -1.12 104.07 113.28
N ILE A 591 -0.28 104.49 112.33
CA ILE A 591 1.09 104.96 112.59
C ILE A 591 1.10 106.30 113.36
N SER A 592 0.06 107.12 113.20
CA SER A 592 -0.06 108.41 113.90
C SER A 592 -0.17 108.29 115.43
N LEU A 593 -0.75 107.20 115.95
CA LEU A 593 -0.98 107.04 117.40
C LEU A 593 0.25 106.49 118.13
N LEU A 594 1.11 105.72 117.44
CA LEU A 594 2.31 105.14 118.04
C LEU A 594 3.42 106.17 118.29
N LYS A 595 3.38 107.30 117.58
CA LYS A 595 4.42 108.34 117.60
C LYS A 595 4.59 109.04 118.96
N GLN A 596 3.57 108.99 119.81
CA GLN A 596 3.58 109.57 121.16
C GLN A 596 4.21 108.64 122.23
N ASN A 597 4.44 107.36 121.92
CA ASN A 597 4.92 106.36 122.89
C ASN A 597 6.44 106.08 122.79
N LEU A 598 7.10 106.59 121.74
CA LEU A 598 8.53 106.34 121.48
C LEU A 598 9.48 107.10 122.41
N GLU A 599 9.03 108.19 123.04
CA GLU A 599 9.87 109.05 123.88
C GLU A 599 10.19 108.43 125.26
N MET A 600 9.45 107.38 125.66
CA MET A 600 9.71 106.60 126.88
C MET A 600 10.42 105.25 126.60
N GLN A 601 10.54 104.85 125.33
CA GLN A 601 11.12 103.56 124.93
C GLN A 601 12.66 103.56 124.82
N LEU A 602 13.30 104.73 124.80
CA LEU A 602 14.72 104.88 124.47
C LEU A 602 15.68 104.29 125.52
N SER A 603 15.21 104.03 126.74
CA SER A 603 15.96 103.29 127.78
C SER A 603 15.75 101.77 127.74
N GLN A 604 14.71 101.28 127.08
CA GLN A 604 14.49 99.85 126.82
C GLN A 604 15.19 99.38 125.55
N SER A 605 15.45 100.30 124.60
CA SER A 605 16.04 99.98 123.29
C SER A 605 17.36 99.20 123.34
N GLN A 606 18.14 99.30 124.42
CA GLN A 606 19.43 98.61 124.53
C GLN A 606 19.31 97.10 124.82
N SER A 607 18.27 96.67 125.56
CA SER A 607 17.96 95.24 125.69
C SER A 607 17.19 94.72 124.47
N SER A 608 16.30 95.55 123.91
CA SER A 608 15.64 95.26 122.63
C SER A 608 16.65 95.07 121.49
N LEU A 609 17.75 95.83 121.44
CA LEU A 609 18.79 95.66 120.42
C LEU A 609 19.48 94.30 120.53
N GLN A 610 19.77 93.82 121.74
CA GLN A 610 20.35 92.49 121.96
C GLN A 610 19.35 91.37 121.62
N GLN A 611 18.08 91.52 122.00
CA GLN A 611 17.02 90.57 121.62
C GLN A 611 16.80 90.55 120.10
N LEU A 612 16.80 91.71 119.44
CA LEU A 612 16.66 91.83 117.99
C LEU A 612 17.90 91.29 117.25
N GLN A 613 19.11 91.45 117.81
CA GLN A 613 20.32 90.85 117.26
C GLN A 613 20.29 89.31 117.38
N VAL A 614 19.77 88.77 118.48
CA VAL A 614 19.49 87.33 118.62
C VAL A 614 18.41 86.88 117.64
N GLN A 615 17.29 87.61 117.52
CA GLN A 615 16.23 87.31 116.55
C GLN A 615 16.73 87.33 115.10
N PHE A 616 17.48 88.35 114.67
CA PHE A 616 18.11 88.36 113.35
C PHE A 616 19.12 87.21 113.17
N SER A 617 19.81 86.75 114.21
CA SER A 617 20.68 85.58 114.11
C SER A 617 19.89 84.28 113.92
N GLN A 618 18.76 84.14 114.63
CA GLN A 618 17.85 83.00 114.54
C GLN A 618 17.06 83.00 113.23
N GLU A 619 16.58 84.15 112.78
CA GLU A 619 15.85 84.34 111.53
C GLU A 619 16.79 84.16 110.32
N ARG A 620 18.04 84.62 110.41
CA ARG A 620 19.06 84.28 109.41
C ARG A 620 19.41 82.80 109.42
N GLN A 621 19.53 82.14 110.57
CA GLN A 621 19.72 80.69 110.63
C GLN A 621 18.53 79.94 110.01
N ARG A 622 17.30 80.35 110.34
CA ARG A 622 16.07 79.78 109.76
C ARG A 622 16.02 79.98 108.24
N LEU A 623 16.32 81.17 107.73
CA LEU A 623 16.38 81.43 106.29
C LEU A 623 17.52 80.65 105.62
N THR A 624 18.65 80.41 106.30
CA THR A 624 19.69 79.50 105.79
C THR A 624 19.17 78.05 105.73
N GLN A 625 18.42 77.60 106.75
CA GLN A 625 17.82 76.26 106.77
C GLN A 625 16.74 76.11 105.69
N GLU A 626 15.81 77.05 105.56
CA GLU A 626 14.79 77.06 104.51
C GLU A 626 15.41 77.12 103.10
N LEU A 627 16.54 77.80 102.92
CA LEU A 627 17.31 77.77 101.66
C LEU A 627 18.00 76.41 101.43
N GLN A 628 18.57 75.78 102.46
CA GLN A 628 19.17 74.45 102.36
C GLN A 628 18.12 73.37 102.08
N GLU A 629 16.97 73.42 102.75
CA GLU A 629 15.83 72.53 102.51
C GLU A 629 15.28 72.71 101.08
N LEU A 630 15.16 73.95 100.59
CA LEU A 630 14.80 74.23 99.19
C LEU A 630 15.87 73.74 98.20
N GLU A 631 17.16 73.90 98.49
CA GLU A 631 18.25 73.42 97.63
C GLU A 631 18.30 71.89 97.59
N GLU A 632 18.12 71.23 98.73
CA GLU A 632 17.98 69.77 98.82
C GLU A 632 16.72 69.28 98.08
N GLU A 633 15.56 69.92 98.25
CA GLU A 633 14.37 69.61 97.45
C GLU A 633 14.61 69.81 95.95
N HIS A 634 15.31 70.87 95.54
CA HIS A 634 15.63 71.12 94.13
C HIS A 634 16.60 70.06 93.57
N GLN A 635 17.60 69.63 94.35
CA GLN A 635 18.47 68.51 93.98
C GLN A 635 17.70 67.18 93.92
N GLN A 636 16.77 66.95 94.84
CA GLN A 636 15.92 65.75 94.88
C GLN A 636 14.99 65.70 93.66
N ARG A 637 14.36 66.82 93.32
CA ARG A 637 13.56 66.99 92.09
C ARG A 637 14.40 66.82 90.83
N HIS A 638 15.64 67.32 90.80
CA HIS A 638 16.54 67.17 89.67
C HIS A 638 16.94 65.69 89.45
N LYS A 639 17.30 64.98 90.53
CA LYS A 639 17.59 63.53 90.48
C LYS A 639 16.39 62.73 90.00
N SER A 640 15.22 62.95 90.61
CA SER A 640 13.97 62.28 90.24
C SER A 640 13.56 62.57 88.78
N LEU A 641 13.80 63.78 88.27
CA LEU A 641 13.55 64.12 86.86
C LEU A 641 14.55 63.44 85.91
N GLN A 642 15.81 63.31 86.30
CA GLN A 642 16.81 62.55 85.53
C GLN A 642 16.50 61.05 85.52
N GLU A 643 16.12 60.47 86.66
CA GLU A 643 15.69 59.07 86.78
C GLU A 643 14.44 58.81 85.94
N ALA A 644 13.43 59.68 86.01
CA ALA A 644 12.24 59.61 85.16
C ALA A 644 12.56 59.75 83.67
N HIS A 645 13.53 60.59 83.29
CA HIS A 645 13.97 60.73 81.90
C HIS A 645 14.75 59.49 81.41
N ILE A 646 15.58 58.88 82.27
CA ILE A 646 16.29 57.63 81.94
C ILE A 646 15.28 56.49 81.74
N LEU A 647 14.33 56.32 82.67
CA LEU A 647 13.27 55.31 82.56
C LEU A 647 12.36 55.55 81.34
N ALA A 648 12.02 56.81 81.03
CA ALA A 648 11.24 57.14 79.84
C ALA A 648 12.02 56.85 78.54
N PHE A 649 13.34 57.06 78.53
CA PHE A 649 14.20 56.72 77.39
C PHE A 649 14.31 55.21 77.22
N GLN A 650 14.58 54.47 78.31
CA GLN A 650 14.65 53.00 78.31
C GLN A 650 13.33 52.38 77.85
N ASN A 651 12.19 52.82 78.38
CA ASN A 651 10.88 52.35 77.92
C ASN A 651 10.66 52.64 76.42
N MET A 652 11.05 53.82 75.92
CA MET A 652 10.96 54.17 74.50
C MET A 652 11.89 53.34 73.60
N GLU A 653 13.04 52.92 74.13
CA GLU A 653 14.04 52.09 73.44
C GLU A 653 13.56 50.63 73.40
N GLU A 654 13.08 50.08 74.54
CA GLU A 654 12.41 48.77 74.62
C GLU A 654 11.18 48.69 73.72
N THR A 655 10.30 49.71 73.68
CA THR A 655 9.15 49.67 72.76
C THR A 655 9.57 49.69 71.30
N LYS A 656 10.68 50.36 70.96
CA LYS A 656 11.21 50.38 69.59
C LYS A 656 11.86 49.06 69.19
N GLU A 657 12.62 48.43 70.08
CA GLU A 657 13.15 47.09 69.84
C GLU A 657 11.99 46.09 69.67
N GLN A 658 10.95 46.19 70.48
CA GLN A 658 9.76 45.34 70.38
C GLN A 658 8.98 45.58 69.07
N GLU A 659 8.70 46.84 68.72
CA GLU A 659 8.05 47.21 67.44
C GLU A 659 8.88 46.75 66.23
N GLN A 660 10.21 46.93 66.25
CA GLN A 660 11.08 46.46 65.17
C GLN A 660 11.06 44.94 65.05
N LYS A 661 11.04 44.22 66.17
CA LYS A 661 11.05 42.76 66.22
C LYS A 661 9.73 42.16 65.73
N GLU A 662 8.61 42.74 66.13
CA GLU A 662 7.28 42.39 65.61
C GLU A 662 7.18 42.68 64.10
N LEU A 663 7.79 43.77 63.62
CA LEU A 663 7.88 44.08 62.19
C LEU A 663 8.76 43.07 61.44
N GLU A 664 9.93 42.71 61.98
CA GLU A 664 10.84 41.70 61.40
C GLU A 664 10.22 40.30 61.37
N GLU A 665 9.47 39.90 62.40
CA GLU A 665 8.72 38.64 62.44
C GLU A 665 7.57 38.66 61.41
N HIS A 666 6.81 39.75 61.31
CA HIS A 666 5.77 39.89 60.27
C HIS A 666 6.35 39.86 58.84
N LEU A 667 7.53 40.44 58.61
CA LEU A 667 8.20 40.42 57.30
C LEU A 667 8.71 39.02 56.94
N GLN A 668 9.28 38.30 57.91
CA GLN A 668 9.68 36.90 57.73
C GLN A 668 8.47 36.00 57.47
N GLN A 669 7.36 36.22 58.18
CA GLN A 669 6.12 35.46 58.00
C GLN A 669 5.49 35.75 56.63
N ARG A 670 5.43 37.02 56.20
CA ARG A 670 5.06 37.42 54.84
C ARG A 670 5.89 36.71 53.78
N HIS A 671 7.21 36.75 53.89
CA HIS A 671 8.09 36.08 52.92
C HIS A 671 7.95 34.56 52.94
N ALA A 672 7.65 33.94 54.09
CA ALA A 672 7.33 32.52 54.15
C ALA A 672 6.03 32.19 53.41
N GLU A 673 4.98 32.99 53.60
CA GLU A 673 3.68 32.85 52.92
C GLU A 673 3.74 33.14 51.42
N GLU A 674 4.49 34.18 51.00
CA GLU A 674 4.76 34.53 49.60
C GLU A 674 5.56 33.42 48.90
N LEU A 675 6.56 32.85 49.57
CA LEU A 675 7.38 31.76 49.02
C LEU A 675 6.67 30.40 49.07
N GLN A 676 5.72 30.20 50.00
CA GLN A 676 4.80 29.06 50.03
C GLN A 676 3.80 29.14 48.88
N THR A 677 3.09 30.27 48.72
CA THR A 677 2.12 30.46 47.62
C THR A 677 2.78 30.43 46.25
N LEU A 678 4.02 30.91 46.10
CA LEU A 678 4.79 30.77 44.86
C LEU A 678 5.13 29.30 44.55
N LYS A 679 5.40 28.47 45.56
CA LYS A 679 5.58 27.01 45.37
C LYS A 679 4.27 26.32 45.01
N GLU A 680 3.17 26.65 45.69
CA GLU A 680 1.85 26.10 45.42
C GLU A 680 1.38 26.41 44.00
N THR A 681 1.55 27.65 43.54
CA THR A 681 1.20 28.08 42.17
C THR A 681 2.13 27.49 41.11
N HIS A 682 3.44 27.43 41.36
CA HIS A 682 4.37 26.73 40.45
C HIS A 682 4.06 25.22 40.35
N LYS A 683 3.71 24.58 41.47
CA LYS A 683 3.25 23.18 41.49
C LYS A 683 1.97 23.01 40.66
N GLN A 684 0.97 23.87 40.85
CA GLN A 684 -0.28 23.83 40.08
C GLN A 684 -0.03 24.02 38.57
N ALA A 685 0.89 24.91 38.17
CA ALA A 685 1.29 25.08 36.78
C ALA A 685 1.98 23.81 36.22
N MET A 686 2.86 23.18 36.99
CA MET A 686 3.53 21.92 36.60
C MET A 686 2.57 20.71 36.57
N GLU A 687 1.51 20.71 37.38
CA GLU A 687 0.42 19.74 37.34
C GLU A 687 -0.50 19.99 36.13
N GLY A 688 -0.75 21.26 35.77
CA GLY A 688 -1.42 21.67 34.54
C GLY A 688 -0.69 21.22 33.28
N PHE A 689 0.59 21.60 33.12
CA PHE A 689 1.42 21.17 31.98
C PHE A 689 1.54 19.64 31.86
N LYS A 690 1.52 18.90 32.97
CA LYS A 690 1.44 17.44 32.93
C LYS A 690 0.12 16.95 32.36
N LEU A 691 -1.00 17.52 32.80
CA LEU A 691 -2.33 17.13 32.32
C LEU A 691 -2.53 17.48 30.84
N GLU A 692 -2.00 18.63 30.40
CA GLU A 692 -1.96 19.04 28.99
C GLU A 692 -1.11 18.06 28.15
N MET A 693 0.12 17.76 28.57
CA MET A 693 0.98 16.80 27.87
C MET A 693 0.42 15.36 27.88
N GLU A 694 -0.26 14.93 28.95
CA GLU A 694 -0.98 13.65 28.96
C GLU A 694 -2.18 13.65 28.00
N GLN A 695 -2.91 14.77 27.89
CA GLN A 695 -3.98 14.93 26.89
C GLN A 695 -3.45 14.93 25.46
N GLU A 696 -2.38 15.66 25.16
CA GLU A 696 -1.72 15.67 23.84
C GLU A 696 -1.20 14.28 23.45
N LEU A 697 -0.55 13.57 24.40
CA LEU A 697 -0.13 12.18 24.18
C LEU A 697 -1.32 11.23 23.98
N GLN A 698 -2.49 11.54 24.53
CA GLN A 698 -3.67 10.70 24.40
C GLN A 698 -4.50 11.01 23.14
N THR A 699 -4.54 12.26 22.66
CA THR A 699 -5.07 12.60 21.33
C THR A 699 -4.17 12.05 20.24
N LEU A 700 -2.85 12.23 20.33
CA LEU A 700 -1.90 11.69 19.34
C LEU A 700 -1.96 10.17 19.26
N ARG A 701 -2.18 9.47 20.38
CA ARG A 701 -2.46 8.01 20.39
C ARG A 701 -3.73 7.65 19.64
N PHE A 702 -4.80 8.44 19.80
CA PHE A 702 -6.08 8.20 19.13
C PHE A 702 -6.00 8.47 17.63
N GLU A 703 -5.31 9.54 17.24
CA GLU A 703 -5.01 9.90 15.85
C GLU A 703 -4.18 8.80 15.17
N LEU A 704 -3.07 8.36 15.77
CA LEU A 704 -2.25 7.25 15.25
C LEU A 704 -3.01 5.92 15.20
N GLU A 705 -3.92 5.67 16.14
CA GLU A 705 -4.81 4.51 16.08
C GLU A 705 -5.80 4.60 14.92
N ASP A 706 -6.41 5.76 14.67
CA ASP A 706 -7.40 5.96 13.62
C ASP A 706 -6.75 6.06 12.23
N GLU A 707 -5.55 6.62 12.11
CA GLU A 707 -4.69 6.49 10.92
C GLU A 707 -4.31 5.02 10.67
N GLY A 708 -3.97 4.27 11.71
CA GLY A 708 -3.73 2.82 11.63
C GLY A 708 -4.96 2.04 11.16
N LYS A 709 -6.15 2.37 11.67
CA LYS A 709 -7.44 1.80 11.22
C LYS A 709 -7.74 2.20 9.77
N ALA A 710 -7.45 3.45 9.36
CA ALA A 710 -7.66 3.95 8.00
C ALA A 710 -6.70 3.29 6.99
N MET A 711 -5.42 3.13 7.33
CA MET A 711 -4.45 2.39 6.51
C MET A 711 -4.82 0.91 6.41
N LEU A 712 -5.26 0.28 7.49
CA LEU A 712 -5.78 -1.10 7.43
C LEU A 712 -7.06 -1.22 6.61
N ALA A 713 -7.92 -0.20 6.60
CA ALA A 713 -9.11 -0.14 5.77
C ALA A 713 -8.76 0.06 4.28
N SER A 714 -7.81 0.94 3.95
CA SER A 714 -7.36 1.13 2.56
C SER A 714 -6.62 -0.10 2.03
N LEU A 715 -5.73 -0.71 2.80
CA LEU A 715 -5.07 -1.98 2.44
C LEU A 715 -6.07 -3.12 2.24
N ARG A 716 -7.12 -3.22 3.07
CA ARG A 716 -8.21 -4.19 2.86
C ARG A 716 -9.05 -3.87 1.61
N SER A 717 -9.28 -2.59 1.32
CA SER A 717 -10.00 -2.17 0.12
C SER A 717 -9.20 -2.46 -1.14
N GLU A 718 -7.89 -2.18 -1.14
CA GLU A 718 -6.97 -2.43 -2.23
C GLU A 718 -6.79 -3.93 -2.47
N LEU A 719 -6.58 -4.73 -1.43
CA LEU A 719 -6.51 -6.19 -1.55
C LEU A 719 -7.83 -6.78 -2.08
N ASN A 720 -8.98 -6.27 -1.63
CA ASN A 720 -10.29 -6.67 -2.18
C ASN A 720 -10.46 -6.22 -3.64
N HIS A 721 -9.93 -5.06 -4.03
CA HIS A 721 -9.97 -4.58 -5.41
C HIS A 721 -9.10 -5.44 -6.33
N GLN A 722 -7.87 -5.77 -5.91
CA GLN A 722 -6.98 -6.69 -6.62
C GLN A 722 -7.57 -8.10 -6.72
N HIS A 723 -8.18 -8.62 -5.65
CA HIS A 723 -8.92 -9.88 -5.68
C HIS A 723 -10.11 -9.84 -6.63
N ALA A 724 -10.91 -8.75 -6.64
CA ALA A 724 -12.03 -8.59 -7.56
C ALA A 724 -11.56 -8.52 -9.02
N ALA A 725 -10.53 -7.72 -9.30
CA ALA A 725 -9.92 -7.60 -10.63
C ALA A 725 -9.35 -8.94 -11.12
N ALA A 726 -8.66 -9.70 -10.26
CA ALA A 726 -8.16 -11.04 -10.60
C ALA A 726 -9.30 -12.04 -10.85
N ILE A 727 -10.38 -12.00 -10.06
CA ILE A 727 -11.58 -12.82 -10.26
C ILE A 727 -12.28 -12.47 -11.57
N ASP A 728 -12.42 -11.19 -11.90
CA ASP A 728 -13.08 -10.74 -13.13
C ASP A 728 -12.21 -10.94 -14.37
N GLN A 729 -10.88 -10.86 -14.26
CA GLN A 729 -9.95 -11.29 -15.32
C GLN A 729 -10.02 -12.81 -15.54
N LEU A 730 -10.06 -13.62 -14.47
CA LEU A 730 -10.23 -15.07 -14.58
C LEU A 730 -11.58 -15.45 -15.19
N ARG A 731 -12.66 -14.76 -14.79
CA ARG A 731 -14.00 -14.89 -15.41
C ARG A 731 -13.96 -14.50 -16.89
N HIS A 732 -13.26 -13.42 -17.26
CA HIS A 732 -13.16 -12.97 -18.63
C HIS A 732 -12.40 -13.99 -19.50
N ASN A 733 -11.26 -14.49 -19.02
CA ASN A 733 -10.48 -15.54 -19.69
C ASN A 733 -11.33 -16.81 -19.86
N HIS A 734 -12.01 -17.27 -18.80
CA HIS A 734 -12.86 -18.45 -18.88
C HIS A 734 -14.08 -18.24 -19.81
N GLN A 735 -14.63 -17.03 -19.87
CA GLN A 735 -15.68 -16.68 -20.82
C GLN A 735 -15.16 -16.68 -22.27
N GLN A 736 -13.93 -16.24 -22.52
CA GLN A 736 -13.27 -16.35 -23.83
C GLN A 736 -13.03 -17.83 -24.20
N GLU A 737 -12.50 -18.65 -23.29
CA GLU A 737 -12.33 -20.10 -23.47
C GLU A 737 -13.65 -20.79 -23.80
N LEU A 738 -14.72 -20.49 -23.06
CA LEU A 738 -16.06 -21.02 -23.30
C LEU A 738 -16.64 -20.59 -24.66
N VAL A 739 -16.30 -19.39 -25.15
CA VAL A 739 -16.70 -18.94 -26.50
C VAL A 739 -15.86 -19.63 -27.58
N ALA A 740 -14.54 -19.76 -27.38
CA ALA A 740 -13.66 -20.46 -28.31
C ALA A 740 -14.04 -21.94 -28.46
N ALA A 741 -14.23 -22.65 -27.34
CA ALA A 741 -14.67 -24.05 -27.32
C ALA A 741 -16.06 -24.25 -27.94
N LYS A 742 -16.99 -23.28 -27.79
CA LYS A 742 -18.27 -23.30 -28.51
C LYS A 742 -18.09 -23.12 -30.01
N MET A 743 -17.28 -22.15 -30.45
CA MET A 743 -16.99 -21.96 -31.88
C MET A 743 -16.30 -23.19 -32.49
N GLU A 744 -15.43 -23.87 -31.74
CA GLU A 744 -14.75 -25.09 -32.19
C GLU A 744 -15.70 -26.29 -32.27
N LEU A 745 -16.62 -26.41 -31.30
CA LEU A 745 -17.72 -27.38 -31.35
C LEU A 745 -18.67 -27.10 -32.54
N GLU A 746 -19.04 -25.84 -32.78
CA GLU A 746 -19.87 -25.43 -33.92
C GLU A 746 -19.18 -25.70 -35.26
N ARG A 747 -17.88 -25.41 -35.39
CA ARG A 747 -17.07 -25.81 -36.55
C ARG A 747 -17.05 -27.33 -36.74
N SER A 748 -16.91 -28.09 -35.66
CA SER A 748 -16.88 -29.56 -35.70
C SER A 748 -18.24 -30.15 -36.12
N ILE A 749 -19.34 -29.58 -35.62
CA ILE A 749 -20.71 -29.95 -36.03
C ILE A 749 -20.95 -29.60 -37.50
N GLU A 750 -20.55 -28.42 -37.97
CA GLU A 750 -20.70 -28.02 -39.37
C GLU A 750 -19.76 -28.80 -40.31
N LEU A 751 -18.57 -29.21 -39.86
CA LEU A 751 -17.70 -30.12 -40.60
C LEU A 751 -18.36 -31.51 -40.73
N GLY A 752 -18.86 -32.06 -39.62
CA GLY A 752 -19.60 -33.33 -39.63
C GLY A 752 -20.85 -33.27 -40.51
N ARG A 753 -21.57 -32.14 -40.51
CA ARG A 753 -22.72 -31.86 -41.39
C ARG A 753 -22.34 -31.68 -42.85
N ARG A 754 -21.09 -31.34 -43.19
CA ARG A 754 -20.57 -31.36 -44.57
C ARG A 754 -20.23 -32.77 -45.00
N GLN A 755 -19.51 -33.51 -44.17
CA GLN A 755 -19.21 -34.93 -44.40
C GLN A 755 -20.50 -35.76 -44.55
N GLU A 756 -21.52 -35.51 -43.72
CA GLU A 756 -22.85 -36.13 -43.83
C GLU A 756 -23.50 -35.83 -45.19
N LYS A 757 -23.45 -34.58 -45.68
CA LYS A 757 -23.94 -34.23 -47.03
C LYS A 757 -23.12 -34.92 -48.13
N GLU A 758 -21.80 -34.97 -48.01
CA GLU A 758 -20.91 -35.63 -48.97
C GLU A 758 -21.18 -37.14 -49.03
N PHE A 759 -21.38 -37.79 -47.88
CA PHE A 759 -21.82 -39.18 -47.81
C PHE A 759 -23.23 -39.38 -48.38
N LEU A 760 -24.19 -38.48 -48.11
CA LEU A 760 -25.55 -38.55 -48.68
C LEU A 760 -25.53 -38.37 -50.21
N CYS A 761 -24.74 -37.43 -50.73
CA CYS A 761 -24.51 -37.29 -52.18
C CYS A 761 -23.89 -38.57 -52.74
N ARG A 762 -22.81 -39.10 -52.13
CA ARG A 762 -22.17 -40.33 -52.61
C ARG A 762 -23.07 -41.56 -52.53
N ILE A 763 -23.98 -41.62 -51.55
CA ILE A 763 -25.02 -42.64 -51.45
C ILE A 763 -26.04 -42.46 -52.59
N SER A 764 -26.43 -41.23 -52.94
CA SER A 764 -27.28 -40.97 -54.11
C SER A 764 -26.59 -41.39 -55.41
N ASP A 765 -25.33 -40.99 -55.63
CA ASP A 765 -24.54 -41.38 -56.81
C ASP A 765 -24.49 -42.91 -56.96
N LEU A 766 -24.22 -43.62 -55.86
CA LEU A 766 -24.16 -45.09 -55.85
C LEU A 766 -25.55 -45.73 -56.03
N GLN A 767 -26.62 -45.09 -55.55
CA GLN A 767 -27.99 -45.52 -55.86
C GLN A 767 -28.35 -45.28 -57.33
N ASP A 768 -27.86 -44.21 -57.96
CA ASP A 768 -28.06 -43.98 -59.40
C ASP A 768 -27.19 -44.91 -60.25
N GLU A 769 -25.94 -45.19 -59.87
CA GLU A 769 -25.13 -46.26 -60.46
C GLU A 769 -25.84 -47.62 -60.38
N LEU A 770 -26.47 -47.94 -59.23
CA LEU A 770 -27.27 -49.16 -59.07
C LEU A 770 -28.53 -49.12 -59.93
N ARG A 771 -29.32 -48.04 -59.93
CA ARG A 771 -30.50 -47.87 -60.80
C ARG A 771 -30.14 -48.05 -62.28
N HIS A 772 -29.00 -47.54 -62.73
CA HIS A 772 -28.51 -47.73 -64.10
C HIS A 772 -28.09 -49.18 -64.38
N ARG A 773 -27.44 -49.86 -63.43
CA ARG A 773 -27.08 -51.29 -63.58
C ARG A 773 -28.31 -52.19 -63.57
N ASP A 774 -29.29 -51.94 -62.69
CA ASP A 774 -30.56 -52.66 -62.64
C ASP A 774 -31.37 -52.44 -63.93
N HIS A 775 -31.36 -51.23 -64.48
CA HIS A 775 -31.97 -50.95 -65.79
C HIS A 775 -31.30 -51.76 -66.89
N HIS A 776 -29.96 -51.78 -66.93
CA HIS A 776 -29.21 -52.51 -67.94
C HIS A 776 -29.34 -54.03 -67.81
N ILE A 777 -29.42 -54.55 -66.58
CA ILE A 777 -29.78 -55.96 -66.32
C ILE A 777 -31.19 -56.24 -66.86
N ALA A 778 -32.16 -55.35 -66.62
CA ALA A 778 -33.51 -55.47 -67.16
C ALA A 778 -33.62 -55.19 -68.69
N GLU A 779 -32.58 -54.70 -69.35
CA GLU A 779 -32.44 -54.69 -70.81
C GLU A 779 -31.90 -56.04 -71.29
N LEU A 780 -30.81 -56.52 -70.68
CA LEU A 780 -30.21 -57.82 -70.97
C LEU A 780 -31.18 -58.97 -70.73
N ASP A 781 -32.01 -58.93 -69.68
CA ASP A 781 -33.07 -59.92 -69.43
C ASP A 781 -34.14 -59.89 -70.54
N LYS A 782 -34.47 -58.72 -71.11
CA LYS A 782 -35.37 -58.65 -72.28
C LYS A 782 -34.69 -59.20 -73.54
N GLU A 783 -33.40 -58.94 -73.74
CA GLU A 783 -32.65 -59.56 -74.84
C GLU A 783 -32.58 -61.08 -74.68
N ILE A 784 -32.33 -61.58 -73.46
CA ILE A 784 -32.34 -63.01 -73.13
C ILE A 784 -33.72 -63.61 -73.34
N LEU A 785 -34.81 -62.94 -72.94
CA LEU A 785 -36.19 -63.38 -73.22
C LEU A 785 -36.49 -63.40 -74.71
N ASN A 786 -36.16 -62.34 -75.46
CA ASN A 786 -36.31 -62.29 -76.91
C ASN A 786 -35.51 -63.40 -77.60
N LEU A 787 -34.29 -63.71 -77.12
CA LEU A 787 -33.49 -64.83 -77.62
C LEU A 787 -34.12 -66.19 -77.28
N HIS A 788 -34.70 -66.36 -76.09
CA HIS A 788 -35.45 -67.57 -75.72
C HIS A 788 -36.73 -67.73 -76.55
N GLU A 789 -37.45 -66.66 -76.85
CA GLU A 789 -38.62 -66.69 -77.75
C GLU A 789 -38.21 -67.06 -79.18
N ASN A 790 -37.13 -66.46 -79.70
CA ASN A 790 -36.57 -66.81 -81.01
C ASN A 790 -36.10 -68.27 -81.06
N ILE A 791 -35.41 -68.77 -80.02
CA ILE A 791 -35.01 -70.18 -79.90
C ILE A 791 -36.24 -71.08 -79.79
N SER A 792 -37.29 -70.67 -79.06
CA SER A 792 -38.55 -71.42 -78.97
C SER A 792 -39.28 -71.49 -80.31
N ALA A 793 -39.31 -70.39 -81.07
CA ALA A 793 -39.88 -70.33 -82.41
C ALA A 793 -39.10 -71.22 -83.39
N LEU A 794 -37.77 -71.11 -83.42
CA LEU A 794 -36.89 -71.98 -84.22
C LEU A 794 -37.03 -73.46 -83.83
N THR A 795 -37.20 -73.77 -82.55
CA THR A 795 -37.43 -75.14 -82.06
C THR A 795 -38.78 -75.67 -82.53
N LYS A 796 -39.85 -74.85 -82.47
CA LYS A 796 -41.17 -75.19 -83.01
C LYS A 796 -41.15 -75.38 -84.52
N GLU A 797 -40.38 -74.57 -85.26
CA GLU A 797 -40.19 -74.76 -86.70
C GLU A 797 -39.39 -76.05 -86.97
N LEU A 798 -38.32 -76.33 -86.24
CA LEU A 798 -37.57 -77.59 -86.35
C LEU A 798 -38.45 -78.81 -86.06
N GLU A 799 -39.29 -78.75 -85.02
CA GLU A 799 -40.30 -79.77 -84.75
C GLU A 799 -41.30 -79.92 -85.89
N PHE A 800 -41.77 -78.81 -86.48
CA PHE A 800 -42.70 -78.82 -87.60
C PHE A 800 -42.06 -79.45 -88.85
N LYS A 801 -40.82 -79.04 -89.21
CA LYS A 801 -40.05 -79.66 -90.30
C LYS A 801 -39.74 -81.14 -90.01
N GLY A 802 -39.48 -81.51 -88.75
CA GLY A 802 -39.30 -82.91 -88.33
C GLY A 802 -40.56 -83.74 -88.52
N LYS A 803 -41.72 -83.20 -88.13
CA LYS A 803 -43.04 -83.82 -88.36
C LYS A 803 -43.37 -83.92 -89.85
N GLU A 804 -43.01 -82.91 -90.65
CA GLU A 804 -43.16 -82.92 -92.12
C GLU A 804 -42.28 -84.00 -92.78
N VAL A 805 -41.01 -84.13 -92.38
CA VAL A 805 -40.10 -85.19 -92.84
C VAL A 805 -40.60 -86.57 -92.43
N LEU A 806 -41.17 -86.72 -91.23
CA LEU A 806 -41.82 -87.97 -90.81
C LEU A 806 -43.08 -88.26 -91.63
N ARG A 807 -43.88 -87.25 -92.00
CA ARG A 807 -45.05 -87.43 -92.88
C ARG A 807 -44.61 -87.90 -94.26
N ILE A 808 -43.67 -87.19 -94.90
CA ILE A 808 -43.09 -87.57 -96.21
C ILE A 808 -42.49 -88.97 -96.18
N ARG A 809 -41.81 -89.36 -95.09
CA ARG A 809 -41.29 -90.72 -94.93
C ARG A 809 -42.41 -91.76 -94.79
N SER A 810 -43.52 -91.43 -94.11
CA SER A 810 -44.67 -92.33 -93.99
C SER A 810 -45.43 -92.48 -95.32
N GLU A 811 -45.59 -91.39 -96.07
CA GLU A 811 -46.17 -91.35 -97.42
C GLU A 811 -45.31 -92.17 -98.39
N SER A 812 -43.98 -92.00 -98.37
CA SER A 812 -43.04 -92.78 -99.18
C SER A 812 -43.03 -94.27 -98.81
N ASN A 813 -43.11 -94.64 -97.53
CA ASN A 813 -43.23 -96.04 -97.11
C ASN A 813 -44.57 -96.66 -97.57
N GLN A 814 -45.66 -95.90 -97.54
CA GLN A 814 -46.97 -96.35 -98.06
C GLN A 814 -46.93 -96.54 -99.57
N GLN A 815 -46.27 -95.64 -100.30
CA GLN A 815 -46.04 -95.77 -101.74
C GLN A 815 -45.27 -97.06 -102.09
N ILE A 816 -44.17 -97.34 -101.38
CA ILE A 816 -43.39 -98.58 -101.54
C ILE A 816 -44.24 -99.82 -101.24
N SER A 817 -45.06 -99.79 -100.17
CA SER A 817 -45.95 -100.92 -99.83
C SER A 817 -47.09 -101.13 -100.84
N LEU A 818 -47.48 -100.09 -101.59
CA LEU A 818 -48.43 -100.22 -102.70
C LEU A 818 -47.76 -100.84 -103.93
N GLU A 819 -46.58 -100.36 -104.31
CA GLU A 819 -45.77 -100.92 -105.41
C GLU A 819 -45.45 -102.40 -105.15
N GLU A 820 -45.07 -102.75 -103.91
CA GLU A 820 -44.87 -104.12 -103.44
C GLU A 820 -46.11 -105.02 -103.54
N MET A 821 -47.33 -104.47 -103.49
CA MET A 821 -48.57 -105.24 -103.62
C MET A 821 -49.00 -105.35 -105.09
N GLU A 822 -48.71 -104.34 -105.90
CA GLU A 822 -48.92 -104.35 -107.35
C GLU A 822 -47.99 -105.35 -108.04
N GLU A 823 -46.72 -105.44 -107.62
CA GLU A 823 -45.78 -106.49 -108.07
C GLU A 823 -46.27 -107.91 -107.72
N LYS A 824 -46.81 -108.09 -106.51
CA LYS A 824 -47.39 -109.38 -106.06
C LYS A 824 -48.70 -109.71 -106.79
N TYR A 825 -49.39 -108.74 -107.38
CA TYR A 825 -50.57 -108.97 -108.22
C TYR A 825 -50.18 -109.43 -109.64
N GLN A 826 -49.14 -108.84 -110.23
CA GLN A 826 -48.66 -109.21 -111.58
C GLN A 826 -48.07 -110.62 -111.61
N ASN A 827 -47.32 -111.03 -110.58
CA ASN A 827 -46.59 -112.30 -110.53
C ASN A 827 -47.43 -113.50 -110.04
N ARG A 828 -48.72 -113.55 -110.39
CA ARG A 828 -49.64 -114.62 -109.95
C ARG A 828 -49.63 -115.83 -110.91
N GLU A 829 -49.53 -117.03 -110.36
CA GLU A 829 -49.63 -118.30 -111.10
C GLU A 829 -51.00 -118.53 -111.78
N SER A 830 -50.98 -119.20 -112.94
CA SER A 830 -52.17 -119.55 -113.74
C SER A 830 -53.08 -120.57 -113.05
N ARG A 831 -54.36 -120.61 -113.43
CA ARG A 831 -55.37 -121.42 -112.72
C ARG A 831 -55.35 -122.89 -113.16
N PRO A 832 -55.76 -123.84 -112.28
CA PRO A 832 -55.83 -125.26 -112.64
C PRO A 832 -56.82 -125.53 -113.78
N GLU A 833 -57.87 -124.73 -113.92
CA GLU A 833 -58.81 -124.82 -115.05
C GLU A 833 -58.09 -124.66 -116.41
N ASP A 834 -57.19 -123.69 -116.52
CA ASP A 834 -56.43 -123.39 -117.75
C ASP A 834 -55.45 -124.52 -118.08
N LEU A 835 -54.79 -125.07 -117.06
CA LEU A 835 -53.85 -126.19 -117.20
C LEU A 835 -54.54 -127.48 -117.66
N GLN A 836 -55.76 -127.74 -117.18
CA GLN A 836 -56.53 -128.93 -117.55
C GLN A 836 -57.02 -128.87 -119.00
N LEU A 837 -57.48 -127.69 -119.45
CA LEU A 837 -57.86 -127.46 -120.85
C LEU A 837 -56.66 -127.63 -121.82
N ILE A 838 -55.46 -127.23 -121.39
CA ILE A 838 -54.21 -127.42 -122.17
C ILE A 838 -53.81 -128.90 -122.28
N ALA A 839 -54.24 -129.77 -121.36
CA ALA A 839 -54.02 -131.22 -121.45
C ALA A 839 -54.97 -131.86 -122.48
N GLU A 840 -56.28 -131.65 -122.35
CA GLU A 840 -57.30 -132.25 -123.24
C GLU A 840 -57.07 -131.86 -124.72
N LEU A 841 -56.63 -130.62 -124.98
CA LEU A 841 -56.29 -130.16 -126.33
C LEU A 841 -55.05 -130.84 -126.94
N LYS A 842 -54.14 -131.41 -126.13
CA LYS A 842 -52.97 -132.15 -126.63
C LYS A 842 -53.35 -133.58 -127.03
N ASP A 843 -54.18 -134.25 -126.22
CA ASP A 843 -54.61 -135.62 -126.52
C ASP A 843 -55.49 -135.66 -127.79
N LEU A 844 -56.38 -134.67 -127.97
CA LEU A 844 -57.17 -134.50 -129.19
C LEU A 844 -56.34 -134.25 -130.46
N ILE A 845 -55.12 -133.72 -130.34
CA ILE A 845 -54.18 -133.60 -131.46
C ILE A 845 -53.52 -134.95 -131.75
N ALA A 846 -53.10 -135.68 -130.71
CA ALA A 846 -52.47 -136.99 -130.85
C ALA A 846 -53.37 -138.03 -131.55
N GLU A 847 -54.68 -138.05 -131.27
CA GLU A 847 -55.64 -138.91 -131.99
C GLU A 847 -55.75 -138.55 -133.48
N ARG A 848 -55.74 -137.25 -133.82
CA ARG A 848 -55.85 -136.78 -135.21
C ARG A 848 -54.65 -137.20 -136.05
N ASP A 849 -53.44 -137.14 -135.49
CA ASP A 849 -52.22 -137.57 -136.18
C ASP A 849 -52.16 -139.09 -136.42
N GLN A 850 -52.72 -139.90 -135.51
CA GLN A 850 -52.84 -141.36 -135.75
C GLN A 850 -53.80 -141.67 -136.90
N LEU A 851 -54.93 -140.96 -136.98
CA LEU A 851 -55.91 -141.15 -138.06
C LEU A 851 -55.32 -140.78 -139.43
N ILE A 852 -54.52 -139.71 -139.50
CA ILE A 852 -53.83 -139.26 -140.71
C ILE A 852 -52.83 -140.31 -141.22
N LYS A 853 -52.05 -140.96 -140.33
CA LYS A 853 -51.12 -142.03 -140.73
C LYS A 853 -51.85 -143.19 -141.42
N LYS A 854 -52.97 -143.63 -140.87
CA LYS A 854 -53.74 -144.76 -141.41
C LYS A 854 -54.26 -144.49 -142.83
N LEU A 855 -54.79 -143.28 -143.06
CA LEU A 855 -55.25 -142.83 -144.39
C LEU A 855 -54.10 -142.72 -145.43
N ILE A 856 -52.85 -142.51 -145.00
CA ILE A 856 -51.68 -142.49 -145.88
C ILE A 856 -51.26 -143.91 -146.29
N GLU A 857 -51.50 -144.91 -145.44
CA GLU A 857 -51.20 -146.32 -145.73
C GLU A 857 -52.22 -146.94 -146.68
N ASP A 858 -53.52 -146.72 -146.45
CA ASP A 858 -54.59 -147.16 -147.38
C ASP A 858 -54.40 -146.55 -148.78
N LYS A 859 -54.00 -145.28 -148.86
CA LYS A 859 -53.65 -144.62 -150.14
C LYS A 859 -52.55 -145.36 -150.90
N LYS A 860 -51.49 -145.82 -150.21
CA LYS A 860 -50.38 -146.56 -150.85
C LYS A 860 -50.84 -147.91 -151.38
N PHE A 861 -51.73 -148.61 -150.66
CA PHE A 861 -52.25 -149.90 -151.08
C PHE A 861 -52.98 -149.80 -152.43
N TYR A 862 -53.95 -148.90 -152.55
CA TYR A 862 -54.70 -148.71 -153.80
C TYR A 862 -53.84 -148.21 -154.97
N GLN A 863 -52.80 -147.41 -154.70
CA GLN A 863 -51.85 -146.98 -155.75
C GLN A 863 -51.05 -148.16 -156.35
N LEU A 864 -50.68 -149.18 -155.57
CA LEU A 864 -49.98 -150.36 -156.10
C LEU A 864 -50.91 -151.30 -156.89
N GLU A 865 -52.17 -151.44 -156.48
CA GLU A 865 -53.13 -152.32 -157.17
C GLU A 865 -53.57 -151.76 -158.54
N LEU A 866 -53.65 -150.43 -158.67
CA LEU A 866 -53.88 -149.75 -159.95
C LEU A 866 -52.71 -149.97 -160.93
N VAL A 867 -51.49 -149.65 -160.52
CA VAL A 867 -50.29 -149.72 -161.38
C VAL A 867 -50.04 -151.13 -161.92
N ASN A 868 -50.33 -152.18 -161.15
CA ASN A 868 -50.17 -153.58 -161.59
C ASN A 868 -51.26 -154.05 -162.58
N ARG A 869 -52.46 -153.47 -162.58
CA ARG A 869 -53.46 -153.73 -163.64
C ARG A 869 -53.16 -152.91 -164.89
N GLU A 870 -52.76 -151.66 -164.72
CA GLU A 870 -52.52 -150.70 -165.81
C GLU A 870 -51.32 -151.07 -166.70
N THR A 871 -50.26 -151.62 -166.11
CA THR A 871 -49.05 -152.06 -166.85
C THR A 871 -49.27 -153.24 -167.81
N ASN A 872 -50.32 -154.04 -167.63
CA ASN A 872 -50.59 -155.20 -168.49
C ASN A 872 -51.58 -154.87 -169.63
N PHE A 873 -52.50 -153.91 -169.43
CA PHE A 873 -53.48 -153.51 -170.46
C PHE A 873 -52.88 -152.53 -171.50
N ASN A 874 -51.94 -151.68 -171.08
CA ASN A 874 -51.29 -150.65 -171.92
C ASN A 874 -50.29 -151.20 -172.98
N LYS A 875 -50.44 -152.47 -173.38
CA LYS A 875 -49.79 -153.05 -174.57
C LYS A 875 -50.72 -153.22 -175.78
N VAL A 876 -52.01 -152.86 -175.66
CA VAL A 876 -53.02 -153.17 -176.70
C VAL A 876 -53.81 -151.95 -177.22
N PHE A 877 -54.06 -150.89 -176.44
CA PHE A 877 -54.81 -149.71 -176.90
C PHE A 877 -54.28 -148.36 -176.37
N ASN A 878 -54.68 -147.27 -177.04
CA ASN A 878 -54.23 -145.87 -176.84
C ASN A 878 -55.27 -144.99 -176.10
N ALA A 879 -54.78 -143.84 -175.61
CA ALA A 879 -55.43 -142.51 -175.49
C ALA A 879 -55.84 -141.93 -174.10
N SER A 880 -55.68 -140.59 -174.03
CA SER A 880 -56.09 -139.55 -173.04
C SER A 880 -57.63 -139.33 -172.92
N PRO A 881 -58.26 -138.48 -172.04
CA PRO A 881 -57.79 -137.16 -171.49
C PRO A 881 -58.38 -136.53 -170.15
N ASN A 882 -57.76 -135.42 -169.68
CA ASN A 882 -58.23 -134.09 -169.13
C ASN A 882 -59.52 -133.80 -168.25
N VAL A 883 -59.44 -132.72 -167.40
CA VAL A 883 -60.49 -131.81 -166.75
C VAL A 883 -61.17 -132.16 -165.36
N GLY A 884 -61.41 -131.16 -164.46
CA GLY A 884 -62.26 -131.21 -163.20
C GLY A 884 -62.40 -129.87 -162.39
N VAL A 885 -63.45 -129.65 -161.52
CA VAL A 885 -63.86 -128.30 -160.93
C VAL A 885 -64.81 -128.32 -159.65
N ILE A 886 -64.97 -127.19 -158.89
CA ILE A 886 -66.12 -126.69 -157.99
C ILE A 886 -66.02 -126.55 -156.40
N ASN A 887 -67.01 -125.90 -155.72
CA ASN A 887 -67.05 -125.18 -154.36
C ASN A 887 -68.31 -125.58 -153.46
N PRO A 888 -68.95 -124.90 -152.42
CA PRO A 888 -68.81 -123.62 -151.58
C PRO A 888 -69.28 -123.64 -150.05
N LEU A 889 -69.59 -122.46 -149.38
CA LEU A 889 -70.49 -122.13 -148.17
C LEU A 889 -69.90 -121.66 -146.77
N VAL A 890 -70.64 -121.22 -145.67
CA VAL A 890 -71.50 -119.97 -145.39
C VAL A 890 -71.99 -119.72 -143.88
N LYS A 891 -72.35 -118.45 -143.43
CA LYS A 891 -73.22 -117.95 -142.23
C LYS A 891 -72.62 -117.84 -140.76
N GLN A 892 -73.10 -117.12 -139.68
CA GLN A 892 -74.02 -115.95 -139.35
C GLN A 892 -74.03 -115.38 -137.84
N LYS A 893 -74.02 -114.03 -137.59
CA LYS A 893 -74.67 -113.15 -136.50
C LYS A 893 -74.36 -113.38 -134.97
N LYS A 894 -74.79 -112.66 -133.87
CA LYS A 894 -75.83 -111.62 -133.40
C LYS A 894 -75.26 -110.85 -132.11
N LYS A 895 -75.83 -109.96 -131.21
CA LYS A 895 -77.12 -109.26 -130.83
C LYS A 895 -76.90 -107.79 -130.22
N ASN A 896 -77.47 -107.37 -129.04
CA ASN A 896 -77.76 -105.95 -128.61
C ASN A 896 -78.39 -105.71 -127.16
N ASP A 897 -78.20 -104.57 -126.42
CA ASP A 897 -79.22 -103.71 -125.68
C ASP A 897 -78.74 -102.61 -124.60
N LYS A 898 -79.19 -101.33 -124.76
CA LYS A 898 -79.74 -100.23 -123.84
C LYS A 898 -79.21 -99.67 -122.46
N SER A 899 -78.74 -98.40 -122.45
CA SER A 899 -79.13 -97.11 -121.72
C SER A 899 -79.73 -96.94 -120.27
N THR A 900 -79.36 -95.86 -119.50
CA THR A 900 -80.21 -94.72 -118.89
C THR A 900 -79.63 -93.95 -117.63
N ASN A 901 -80.11 -92.71 -117.30
CA ASN A 901 -79.65 -91.67 -116.31
C ASN A 901 -80.25 -91.65 -114.84
N ARG A 902 -79.58 -90.97 -113.86
CA ARG A 902 -80.10 -90.03 -112.78
C ARG A 902 -78.93 -89.40 -111.93
N PHE A 903 -78.80 -88.10 -111.53
CA PHE A 903 -79.49 -87.19 -110.55
C PHE A 903 -79.45 -87.68 -109.06
N VAL A 904 -79.24 -86.92 -107.95
CA VAL A 904 -79.82 -85.63 -107.40
C VAL A 904 -78.86 -84.87 -106.39
N SER A 905 -79.27 -83.70 -105.84
CA SER A 905 -78.58 -82.55 -105.17
C SER A 905 -78.61 -82.41 -103.59
N VAL A 906 -77.89 -81.39 -103.04
CA VAL A 906 -77.92 -80.57 -101.75
C VAL A 906 -78.80 -80.96 -100.50
N PRO A 907 -78.46 -80.59 -99.22
CA PRO A 907 -78.45 -79.18 -98.66
C PRO A 907 -77.44 -78.82 -97.51
N ASN A 908 -77.83 -77.98 -96.51
CA ASN A 908 -77.04 -76.93 -95.80
C ASN A 908 -77.37 -76.81 -94.26
N LEU A 909 -76.60 -76.08 -93.41
CA LEU A 909 -77.07 -75.25 -92.23
C LEU A 909 -76.01 -74.53 -91.31
N SER A 910 -76.38 -73.36 -90.75
CA SER A 910 -76.00 -72.56 -89.53
C SER A 910 -74.68 -72.78 -88.73
N ALA A 911 -73.95 -71.81 -88.10
CA ALA A 911 -74.13 -70.41 -87.61
C ALA A 911 -74.69 -70.17 -86.16
N LEU A 912 -73.96 -69.43 -85.28
CA LEU A 912 -74.44 -68.46 -84.23
C LEU A 912 -73.27 -67.77 -83.45
N GLU A 913 -73.55 -66.72 -82.67
CA GLU A 913 -72.63 -65.88 -81.86
C GLU A 913 -72.67 -66.11 -80.32
N SER A 914 -71.78 -65.40 -79.62
CA SER A 914 -71.57 -65.23 -78.17
C SER A 914 -72.80 -65.14 -77.23
N SER A 915 -72.77 -65.83 -76.08
CA SER A 915 -73.01 -65.30 -74.70
C SER A 915 -73.26 -66.38 -73.62
N GLY A 916 -72.82 -66.15 -72.37
CA GLY A 916 -73.61 -66.52 -71.17
C GLY A 916 -73.14 -67.64 -70.19
N VAL A 917 -72.47 -67.22 -69.11
CA VAL A 917 -72.60 -67.67 -67.68
C VAL A 917 -72.69 -69.18 -67.30
N GLY A 918 -71.79 -69.63 -66.41
CA GLY A 918 -71.90 -70.81 -65.53
C GLY A 918 -71.15 -70.58 -64.20
N ASN A 919 -71.59 -71.13 -63.07
CA ASN A 919 -71.39 -70.47 -61.75
C ASN A 919 -70.87 -71.36 -60.58
N GLY A 920 -70.23 -70.74 -59.57
CA GLY A 920 -69.83 -71.30 -58.26
C GLY A 920 -68.35 -71.04 -57.90
N HIS A 921 -67.94 -70.66 -56.68
CA HIS A 921 -68.63 -70.42 -55.39
C HIS A 921 -67.83 -69.34 -54.54
N PRO A 922 -68.19 -68.88 -53.32
CA PRO A 922 -68.62 -67.46 -53.15
C PRO A 922 -67.98 -66.59 -52.01
N ASN A 923 -68.34 -65.28 -51.99
CA ASN A 923 -68.38 -64.31 -50.85
C ASN A 923 -67.03 -63.90 -50.19
N ARG A 924 -66.66 -62.63 -49.92
CA ARG A 924 -67.38 -61.48 -49.24
C ARG A 924 -66.44 -60.22 -49.16
N LEU A 925 -66.90 -59.07 -48.65
CA LEU A 925 -66.12 -57.82 -48.39
C LEU A 925 -66.06 -57.45 -46.88
N ASP A 926 -64.92 -56.85 -46.44
CA ASP A 926 -64.65 -55.86 -45.34
C ASP A 926 -65.26 -56.06 -43.90
N PRO A 927 -64.93 -55.28 -42.82
CA PRO A 927 -63.95 -54.19 -42.63
C PRO A 927 -63.06 -54.31 -41.33
N ILE A 928 -62.52 -53.17 -40.84
CA ILE A 928 -61.65 -52.95 -39.65
C ILE A 928 -62.41 -52.96 -38.29
N PRO A 929 -61.77 -53.38 -37.17
CA PRO A 929 -61.89 -52.63 -35.89
C PRO A 929 -60.60 -52.56 -35.01
N ASN A 930 -60.64 -51.80 -33.90
CA ASN A 930 -59.52 -51.48 -32.97
C ASN A 930 -59.36 -52.43 -31.75
N SER A 931 -58.22 -52.27 -31.05
CA SER A 931 -57.82 -52.43 -29.61
C SER A 931 -58.91 -52.71 -28.54
N PRO A 932 -58.63 -53.21 -27.28
CA PRO A 932 -57.47 -52.82 -26.42
C PRO A 932 -57.03 -53.75 -25.21
N ILE A 933 -56.24 -53.17 -24.27
CA ILE A 933 -56.29 -53.31 -22.76
C ILE A 933 -55.31 -54.24 -21.95
N HIS A 934 -54.88 -53.71 -20.77
CA HIS A 934 -54.19 -54.28 -19.56
C HIS A 934 -52.73 -54.82 -19.62
N ASP A 935 -51.89 -54.77 -18.56
CA ASP A 935 -51.67 -53.77 -17.46
C ASP A 935 -50.44 -54.12 -16.55
N ILE A 936 -50.20 -53.34 -15.47
CA ILE A 936 -49.38 -53.58 -14.23
C ILE A 936 -47.99 -52.87 -14.13
N GLU A 937 -47.60 -52.51 -12.88
CA GLU A 937 -46.72 -51.40 -12.47
C GLU A 937 -45.35 -51.80 -11.83
N PHE A 938 -44.42 -50.83 -11.62
CA PHE A 938 -43.97 -50.35 -10.28
C PHE A 938 -42.86 -49.24 -10.33
N ASN A 939 -42.61 -48.54 -9.20
CA ASN A 939 -41.74 -47.34 -9.01
C ASN A 939 -40.27 -47.72 -8.55
N SER A 940 -39.27 -46.87 -8.19
CA SER A 940 -39.22 -45.47 -7.68
C SER A 940 -37.79 -44.83 -7.60
N SER A 941 -37.70 -43.48 -7.58
CA SER A 941 -36.82 -42.61 -6.71
C SER A 941 -35.29 -42.35 -6.91
N LYS A 942 -34.78 -41.29 -6.22
CA LYS A 942 -33.47 -40.54 -6.22
C LYS A 942 -32.86 -40.50 -4.77
N PRO A 943 -31.74 -39.81 -4.36
CA PRO A 943 -30.51 -39.23 -5.00
C PRO A 943 -29.14 -39.40 -4.19
N LEU A 944 -28.02 -38.76 -4.66
CA LEU A 944 -26.76 -38.17 -4.03
C LEU A 944 -26.27 -38.48 -2.57
N PRO A 945 -24.95 -38.36 -2.16
CA PRO A 945 -23.96 -37.25 -2.41
C PRO A 945 -22.41 -37.60 -2.44
N GLN A 946 -21.50 -36.62 -2.14
CA GLN A 946 -19.99 -36.64 -2.09
C GLN A 946 -19.43 -36.82 -0.63
N PRO A 947 -18.11 -36.63 -0.22
CA PRO A 947 -16.81 -36.37 -0.93
C PRO A 947 -15.48 -37.08 -0.41
N ILE A 948 -14.39 -37.01 -1.23
CA ILE A 948 -12.92 -36.69 -1.01
C ILE A 948 -12.29 -36.76 0.43
N PRO A 949 -10.96 -37.06 0.72
CA PRO A 949 -9.74 -37.46 -0.07
C PRO A 949 -9.11 -38.81 0.47
N PRO A 950 -7.84 -39.02 0.97
CA PRO A 950 -6.44 -38.57 0.66
C PRO A 950 -5.29 -39.66 0.67
N LYS A 951 -4.07 -39.31 0.16
CA LYS A 951 -2.67 -39.63 0.63
C LYS A 951 -1.63 -40.28 -0.34
N GLU A 952 -0.40 -39.75 -0.29
CA GLU A 952 0.89 -40.32 -0.77
C GLU A 952 1.51 -41.29 0.31
N PRO A 953 2.68 -41.97 0.10
CA PRO A 953 4.01 -41.32 0.30
C PRO A 953 5.28 -41.96 -0.38
N LYS A 954 6.43 -41.23 -0.41
CA LYS A 954 7.78 -41.65 0.10
C LYS A 954 8.93 -40.64 -0.19
N THR A 955 9.94 -40.56 0.69
CA THR A 955 11.00 -39.52 0.74
C THR A 955 12.37 -40.00 1.29
N PHE A 956 13.39 -39.11 1.28
CA PHE A 956 14.74 -39.14 1.94
C PHE A 956 15.84 -39.97 1.22
N LEU A 957 17.16 -39.68 1.24
CA LEU A 957 18.08 -38.60 1.74
C LEU A 957 19.37 -38.62 0.84
N SER A 958 20.55 -37.96 0.99
CA SER A 958 21.28 -37.22 2.06
C SER A 958 22.43 -36.33 1.49
N PRO A 959 23.04 -35.38 2.25
CA PRO A 959 24.20 -34.54 1.87
C PRO A 959 25.55 -35.08 2.47
N PRO A 960 26.71 -34.36 2.58
CA PRO A 960 27.15 -33.00 2.15
C PRO A 960 28.59 -32.90 1.52
N GLN A 961 29.10 -31.69 1.18
CA GLN A 961 30.49 -31.22 1.44
C GLN A 961 30.74 -29.71 1.12
N THR A 962 31.97 -29.20 1.30
CA THR A 962 32.30 -27.76 1.54
C THR A 962 33.61 -27.30 0.85
N GLU A 963 33.84 -25.97 0.82
CA GLU A 963 35.09 -25.20 0.52
C GLU A 963 35.47 -24.88 -0.95
N ALA A 964 35.40 -23.59 -1.32
CA ALA A 964 36.54 -22.79 -1.80
C ALA A 964 36.15 -21.31 -2.09
N SER A 965 37.11 -20.38 -2.02
CA SER A 965 37.05 -18.96 -2.42
C SER A 965 38.46 -18.55 -2.90
N PRO A 966 38.80 -17.29 -3.30
CA PRO A 966 38.02 -16.06 -3.50
C PRO A 966 38.34 -15.33 -4.85
N VAL A 967 37.88 -14.07 -5.04
CA VAL A 967 38.69 -12.86 -5.40
C VAL A 967 37.84 -11.73 -6.07
N ALA A 968 38.19 -10.47 -5.75
CA ALA A 968 37.88 -9.19 -6.44
C ALA A 968 36.46 -8.57 -6.37
N SER A 969 36.36 -7.52 -5.54
CA SER A 969 35.47 -6.34 -5.66
C SER A 969 36.04 -5.33 -6.71
N PRO A 970 35.44 -4.15 -7.04
CA PRO A 970 34.59 -3.27 -6.19
C PRO A 970 33.29 -2.68 -6.79
N ASP A 971 32.48 -2.12 -5.89
CA ASP A 971 31.40 -1.12 -6.09
C ASP A 971 31.99 0.24 -6.56
N PRO A 972 31.23 1.26 -7.05
CA PRO A 972 30.10 1.88 -6.32
C PRO A 972 28.98 2.52 -7.17
N GLN A 973 28.20 3.43 -6.54
CA GLN A 973 27.05 4.20 -7.05
C GLN A 973 25.77 3.37 -7.29
N ARG A 974 24.55 3.84 -6.98
CA ARG A 974 24.01 5.04 -6.29
C ARG A 974 22.66 4.57 -5.70
N GLN A 975 22.18 4.86 -4.49
CA GLN A 975 22.18 6.06 -3.63
C GLN A 975 21.47 7.28 -4.24
N GLU A 976 20.55 7.86 -3.44
CA GLU A 976 19.78 9.10 -3.66
C GLU A 976 18.45 9.02 -4.45
N TRP A 977 17.34 8.85 -3.72
CA TRP A 977 16.06 9.56 -3.96
C TRP A 977 15.38 9.85 -2.60
N PHE A 978 15.89 10.87 -1.89
CA PHE A 978 15.26 11.42 -0.68
C PHE A 978 15.64 12.90 -0.49
N ALA A 979 15.06 13.80 -1.31
CA ALA A 979 15.18 15.25 -1.13
C ALA A 979 14.00 15.99 -1.78
N ARG A 980 13.33 16.86 -0.99
CA ARG A 980 12.01 17.55 -1.18
C ARG A 980 10.88 16.75 -0.52
N TYR A 981 10.22 17.23 0.53
CA TYR A 981 9.86 18.60 0.93
C TYR A 981 9.98 18.80 2.47
N PHE A 982 9.88 19.98 3.11
CA PHE A 982 9.56 21.38 2.75
C PHE A 982 10.29 22.32 3.74
N THR A 983 10.52 23.60 3.37
CA THR A 983 10.43 24.76 4.31
C THR A 983 10.35 26.10 3.56
N PHE A 984 9.20 26.42 2.96
CA PHE A 984 8.35 27.57 3.31
C PHE A 984 7.03 27.53 2.53
#